data_AF-A0ABD3M8Z9-F1
#
_entry.id   AF-A0ABD3M8Z9-F1
#
_cell.length_a   1.000
_cell.length_b   1.000
_cell.length_c   1.000
_cell.angle_alpha   90.00
_cell.angle_beta   90.00
_cell.angle_gamma   90.00
#
_symmetry.space_group_name_H-M   'P 1'
#
loop_
_entity.id
_entity.type
_entity.pdbx_description
1 polymer ?
#
loop_
_entity_poly.entity_id
_entity_poly.type
_entity_poly.pdbx_seq_one_letter_code
_entity_poly.pdbx_strand_id
1 'polypeptide(L)'
;MLFRLESIVAVCAIALTSSLVSAGGCYPAYSAGSKYGIGSWVSSSISSTTPITYTACSPAGSGTCPSSGYIKEGGVTTTATYNFNCISEYWCSQSGYAPTTIYASMAWSQEATACSGTATVAPSTAPIYASLSSVGGCPAAWAAGTPYDAGSRVSVGSLVYECKAWPANQWCDDAVYKPDPTKAEGLDYWKQAWEVKGYCEGTMVVTTSPTTASGGGGCPTEWSAGDINKYKEGQRVSVTKTTTPLVKMVYQCKAWPYSGYCGQFSPLNAAGGMLGWDLVGGCSGTITPTGSPTHNPATTVIDGCPNEYSSTVTTYQAGDQVSLNKMVYQCREWPNEGWCKQKEYLPGGPYSDMAWTVVGPCDGTMTPTVAPSAFTGACKYIKVVTTTPTPTPVVYDILTWSSGTLYEAGDRVRIGATTYVCKPWPFYFWCRMSAYQPKLTSSGLWTEAWETGGSCEYVDLIIKPNDYAINNYWSCEAIHELYRQFQLGDESKYAPYVNYLKNQPQGRIPSEWTDAGKQLLNTILDRPTTTTTTTTTNDESEGGGLPPQQNLRGYEETWLQECRGEDTPLARAAFYQFTSRDEDTLMVPFYDMHNHSNDPKKLNTISYKPKKKGRPFVLRAIRDIAPGEQIYISYNRCHRCWFDEEYTGCTSYSHYGTSEVFDVFGFVEDFPQMWKFRMNVDDEEQEPGRPPQWDELNFCLEKAEDDDMHLVVSFGDNYVTKGEEPSEENVKYLAEQLIRLDELEKSMKSDGVLMKTMPSYEWDMAWTYHQALMTSISAAMLASGYLPSEDNDSGADSIGGGRDEL
;
A
#
# COMPACT_ATOMS: atom_id res chain seq x y z
N MET A 1 8.52 -0.70 9.49
CA MET A 1 9.02 0.26 8.48
C MET A 1 9.58 -0.54 7.33
N LEU A 2 8.82 -0.64 6.23
CA LEU A 2 9.42 -0.76 4.91
C LEU A 2 10.03 0.62 4.61
N PHE A 3 11.33 0.66 4.34
CA PHE A 3 11.85 1.69 3.43
C PHE A 3 11.85 1.07 2.03
N ARG A 4 11.05 1.69 1.16
CA ARG A 4 11.20 1.62 -0.30
C ARG A 4 12.62 2.09 -0.65
N LEU A 5 13.24 1.46 -1.65
CA LEU A 5 14.24 2.13 -2.47
C LEU A 5 14.07 1.69 -3.93
N GLU A 6 13.51 2.61 -4.72
CA GLU A 6 13.91 2.79 -6.11
C GLU A 6 15.35 3.29 -6.12
N SER A 7 16.20 2.78 -7.01
CA SER A 7 17.31 3.54 -7.59
C SER A 7 17.81 2.87 -8.88
N ILE A 8 17.60 3.63 -9.96
CA ILE A 8 18.24 3.53 -11.26
C ILE A 8 19.77 3.61 -11.10
N VAL A 9 20.52 2.71 -11.74
CA VAL A 9 21.94 2.94 -12.08
C VAL A 9 22.18 2.52 -13.52
N ALA A 10 22.63 3.50 -14.31
CA ALA A 10 23.10 3.35 -15.67
C ALA A 10 24.27 2.34 -15.75
N VAL A 11 24.18 1.38 -16.67
CA VAL A 11 25.27 0.44 -16.97
C VAL A 11 26.32 1.19 -17.79
N CYS A 12 27.39 1.62 -17.14
CA CYS A 12 28.64 1.96 -17.81
C CYS A 12 29.39 0.64 -18.08
N ALA A 13 29.56 0.30 -19.35
CA ALA A 13 30.34 -0.86 -19.76
C ALA A 13 31.81 -0.66 -19.37
N ILE A 14 32.30 -1.46 -18.42
CA ILE A 14 33.72 -1.75 -18.25
C ILE A 14 33.91 -3.24 -18.50
N ALA A 15 34.51 -3.55 -19.64
CA ALA A 15 34.99 -4.88 -19.95
C ALA A 15 36.10 -5.26 -18.95
N LEU A 16 35.83 -6.23 -18.10
CA LEU A 16 36.85 -7.02 -17.41
C LEU A 16 36.68 -8.47 -17.84
N THR A 17 37.56 -8.88 -18.75
CA THR A 17 37.76 -10.27 -19.12
C THR A 17 38.37 -11.01 -17.93
N SER A 18 37.54 -11.71 -17.16
CA SER A 18 38.00 -12.83 -16.33
C SER A 18 37.41 -14.11 -16.91
N SER A 19 38.19 -14.76 -17.76
CA SER A 19 38.02 -16.16 -18.12
C SER A 19 38.07 -17.01 -16.85
N LEU A 20 36.92 -17.49 -16.37
CA LEU A 20 36.85 -18.52 -15.34
C LEU A 20 36.47 -19.85 -15.98
N VAL A 21 37.32 -20.82 -15.65
CA VAL A 21 37.38 -22.18 -16.15
C VAL A 21 36.18 -23.00 -15.67
N SER A 22 35.64 -23.83 -16.54
CA SER A 22 34.69 -24.90 -16.23
C SER A 22 35.30 -25.91 -15.25
N ALA A 23 34.64 -26.13 -14.11
CA ALA A 23 34.70 -27.33 -13.28
C ALA A 23 33.49 -27.29 -12.30
N GLY A 24 32.54 -28.23 -12.23
CA GLY A 24 32.45 -29.58 -12.78
C GLY A 24 31.98 -30.55 -11.69
N GLY A 25 30.67 -30.59 -11.39
CA GLY A 25 30.09 -31.51 -10.40
C GLY A 25 28.69 -31.10 -9.92
N CYS A 26 27.84 -32.08 -9.61
CA CYS A 26 26.60 -31.85 -8.87
C CYS A 26 26.89 -31.74 -7.37
N TYR A 27 26.14 -30.86 -6.70
CA TYR A 27 26.11 -30.70 -5.25
C TYR A 27 25.18 -31.74 -4.60
N PRO A 28 25.19 -31.87 -3.26
CA PRO A 28 24.25 -32.74 -2.56
C PRO A 28 22.79 -32.43 -2.92
N ALA A 29 21.97 -33.48 -2.98
CA ALA A 29 20.55 -33.32 -3.26
C ALA A 29 19.85 -32.50 -2.17
N TYR A 30 18.83 -31.75 -2.55
CA TYR A 30 17.99 -31.04 -1.58
C TYR A 30 17.33 -32.03 -0.61
N SER A 31 17.48 -31.76 0.68
CA SER A 31 16.86 -32.50 1.79
C SER A 31 15.88 -31.60 2.54
N ALA A 32 14.60 -31.99 2.55
CA ALA A 32 13.54 -31.29 3.26
C ALA A 32 13.80 -31.28 4.78
N GLY A 33 13.66 -30.10 5.40
CA GLY A 33 13.93 -29.89 6.83
C GLY A 33 15.39 -29.56 7.18
N SER A 34 16.29 -29.58 6.20
CA SER A 34 17.65 -29.06 6.36
C SER A 34 17.69 -27.54 6.24
N LYS A 35 18.66 -26.90 6.91
CA LYS A 35 18.85 -25.44 6.84
C LYS A 35 19.86 -25.08 5.76
N TYR A 36 19.44 -24.22 4.83
CA TYR A 36 20.27 -23.69 3.74
C TYR A 36 20.33 -22.17 3.86
N GLY A 37 21.54 -21.63 4.00
CA GLY A 37 21.78 -20.18 3.96
C GLY A 37 22.02 -19.70 2.53
N ILE A 38 21.97 -18.38 2.33
CA ILE A 38 22.29 -17.77 1.04
C ILE A 38 23.70 -18.18 0.60
N GLY A 39 23.84 -18.64 -0.65
CA GLY A 39 25.07 -19.19 -1.22
C GLY A 39 25.24 -20.70 -1.04
N SER A 40 24.37 -21.39 -0.29
CA SER A 40 24.33 -22.85 -0.26
C SER A 40 23.95 -23.42 -1.63
N TRP A 41 24.59 -24.51 -2.01
CA TRP A 41 24.31 -25.19 -3.28
C TRP A 41 23.68 -26.55 -3.05
N VAL A 42 22.64 -26.85 -3.82
CA VAL A 42 22.02 -28.18 -3.91
C VAL A 42 21.83 -28.56 -5.37
N SER A 43 21.62 -29.83 -5.65
CA SER A 43 21.24 -30.29 -6.99
C SER A 43 19.88 -30.96 -6.99
N SER A 44 19.11 -30.74 -8.05
CA SER A 44 17.82 -31.41 -8.27
C SER A 44 17.61 -31.72 -9.75
N SER A 45 16.83 -32.76 -10.01
CA SER A 45 16.55 -33.24 -11.36
C SER A 45 15.24 -32.66 -11.88
N ILE A 46 15.29 -32.05 -13.05
CA ILE A 46 14.12 -31.58 -13.79
C ILE A 46 13.85 -32.60 -14.90
N SER A 47 12.62 -33.12 -14.94
CA SER A 47 12.14 -33.95 -16.05
C SER A 47 11.36 -33.07 -17.02
N SER A 48 11.73 -33.13 -18.29
CA SER A 48 11.00 -32.49 -19.39
C SER A 48 10.55 -33.58 -20.36
N THR A 49 9.24 -33.67 -20.58
CA THR A 49 8.67 -34.56 -21.59
C THR A 49 8.45 -33.77 -22.86
N THR A 50 9.11 -34.16 -23.94
CA THR A 50 8.83 -33.55 -25.25
C THR A 50 7.38 -33.83 -25.64
N PRO A 51 6.60 -32.82 -26.07
CA PRO A 51 5.24 -33.03 -26.56
C PRO A 51 5.19 -34.11 -27.63
N ILE A 52 4.12 -34.92 -27.63
CA ILE A 52 3.91 -35.93 -28.68
C ILE A 52 3.40 -35.20 -29.93
N THR A 53 4.11 -35.34 -31.03
CA THR A 53 3.72 -34.85 -32.35
C THR A 53 3.53 -36.01 -33.31
N TYR A 54 2.49 -35.94 -34.14
CA TYR A 54 2.23 -36.93 -35.18
C TYR A 54 2.46 -36.30 -36.55
N THR A 55 3.50 -36.75 -37.24
CA THR A 55 3.87 -36.23 -38.57
C THR A 55 3.28 -37.14 -39.64
N ALA A 56 2.44 -36.57 -40.51
CA ALA A 56 1.83 -37.31 -41.62
C ALA A 56 2.91 -37.83 -42.59
N CYS A 57 2.76 -39.07 -43.04
CA CYS A 57 3.64 -39.74 -43.99
C CYS A 57 2.83 -40.58 -44.98
N SER A 58 3.32 -40.72 -46.22
CA SER A 58 2.61 -41.44 -47.29
C SER A 58 3.60 -42.11 -48.26
N PRO A 59 3.31 -43.31 -48.79
CA PRO A 59 2.10 -44.12 -48.58
C PRO A 59 2.08 -44.79 -47.20
N ALA A 60 0.91 -44.83 -46.56
CA ALA A 60 0.70 -45.54 -45.30
C ALA A 60 1.08 -47.03 -45.45
N GLY A 61 1.86 -47.54 -44.48
CA GLY A 61 2.35 -48.92 -44.50
C GLY A 61 3.55 -49.18 -45.43
N SER A 62 4.21 -48.13 -45.92
CA SER A 62 5.41 -48.22 -46.76
C SER A 62 6.63 -47.56 -46.10
N GLY A 63 7.75 -48.28 -46.05
CA GLY A 63 9.02 -47.76 -45.49
C GLY A 63 8.97 -47.61 -43.96
N THR A 64 9.40 -46.46 -43.44
CA THR A 64 9.32 -46.11 -42.01
C THR A 64 7.98 -45.50 -41.61
N CYS A 65 7.06 -45.34 -42.56
CA CYS A 65 5.73 -44.83 -42.33
C CYS A 65 4.81 -45.96 -41.84
N PRO A 66 4.31 -45.91 -40.59
CA PRO A 66 3.42 -46.94 -40.06
C PRO A 66 2.13 -47.06 -40.90
N SER A 67 1.40 -48.15 -40.70
CA SER A 67 0.08 -48.35 -41.34
C SER A 67 -0.95 -47.27 -40.98
N SER A 68 -0.71 -46.50 -39.92
CA SER A 68 -1.49 -45.31 -39.56
C SER A 68 -1.28 -44.12 -40.51
N GLY A 69 -0.22 -44.09 -41.32
CA GLY A 69 0.12 -42.90 -42.11
C GLY A 69 0.71 -41.74 -41.29
N TYR A 70 1.07 -41.98 -40.02
CA TYR A 70 1.66 -40.96 -39.14
C TYR A 70 2.84 -41.53 -38.36
N ILE A 71 3.94 -40.77 -38.30
CA ILE A 71 5.10 -41.06 -37.46
C ILE A 71 4.91 -40.32 -36.13
N LYS A 72 4.87 -41.07 -35.03
CA LYS A 72 4.88 -40.51 -33.68
C LYS A 72 6.29 -40.06 -33.32
N GLU A 73 6.46 -38.78 -33.05
CA GLU A 73 7.68 -38.16 -32.55
C GLU A 73 7.40 -37.52 -31.17
N GLY A 74 8.39 -37.47 -30.30
CA GLY A 74 8.21 -36.97 -28.93
C GLY A 74 7.62 -37.99 -27.96
N GLY A 75 7.09 -37.52 -26.82
CA GLY A 75 6.74 -38.37 -25.67
C GLY A 75 7.94 -38.94 -24.92
N VAL A 76 9.15 -38.44 -25.19
CA VAL A 76 10.38 -38.84 -24.49
C VAL A 76 10.56 -37.94 -23.28
N THR A 77 10.48 -38.51 -22.09
CA THR A 77 10.88 -37.83 -20.86
C THR A 77 12.39 -37.83 -20.76
N THR A 78 12.98 -36.65 -20.78
CA THR A 78 14.39 -36.42 -20.51
C THR A 78 14.55 -35.83 -19.12
N THR A 79 15.40 -36.43 -18.30
CA THR A 79 15.69 -35.94 -16.95
C THR A 79 17.10 -35.38 -16.94
N ALA A 80 17.25 -34.12 -16.54
CA ALA A 80 18.54 -33.44 -16.40
C ALA A 80 18.67 -32.86 -14.98
N THR A 81 19.84 -33.05 -14.38
CA THR A 81 20.14 -32.53 -13.03
C THR A 81 20.84 -31.19 -13.13
N TYR A 82 20.36 -30.21 -12.37
CA TYR A 82 20.93 -28.85 -12.33
C TYR A 82 21.38 -28.50 -10.92
N ASN A 83 22.32 -27.56 -10.84
CA ASN A 83 22.74 -26.94 -9.59
C ASN A 83 21.88 -25.72 -9.29
N PHE A 84 21.54 -25.55 -8.02
CA PHE A 84 20.69 -24.50 -7.50
C PHE A 84 21.41 -23.80 -6.36
N ASN A 85 21.64 -22.50 -6.50
CA ASN A 85 22.21 -21.63 -5.47
C ASN A 85 21.09 -21.00 -4.65
N CYS A 86 21.15 -21.14 -3.32
CA CYS A 86 20.22 -20.50 -2.43
C CYS A 86 20.37 -18.98 -2.46
N ILE A 87 19.32 -18.27 -2.85
CA ILE A 87 19.27 -16.80 -2.90
C ILE A 87 18.39 -16.19 -1.79
N SER A 88 17.72 -17.02 -0.98
CA SER A 88 16.88 -16.58 0.14
C SER A 88 17.03 -17.47 1.38
N GLU A 89 17.66 -16.94 2.42
CA GLU A 89 17.97 -17.65 3.68
C GLU A 89 16.72 -18.24 4.36
N TYR A 90 15.59 -17.54 4.25
CA TYR A 90 14.33 -17.98 4.85
C TYR A 90 13.65 -19.06 4.02
N TRP A 91 13.63 -18.93 2.69
CA TRP A 91 12.84 -19.81 1.82
C TRP A 91 13.56 -21.09 1.42
N CYS A 92 14.89 -21.09 1.24
CA CYS A 92 15.63 -22.29 0.85
C CYS A 92 15.48 -23.44 1.85
N SER A 93 15.19 -23.14 3.12
CA SER A 93 15.02 -24.15 4.17
C SER A 93 13.58 -24.69 4.29
N GLN A 94 12.65 -24.19 3.45
CA GLN A 94 11.23 -24.55 3.48
C GLN A 94 10.91 -25.56 2.37
N SER A 95 10.22 -26.64 2.71
CA SER A 95 9.87 -27.71 1.75
C SER A 95 9.07 -27.21 0.55
N GLY A 96 8.17 -26.23 0.73
CA GLY A 96 7.37 -25.65 -0.35
C GLY A 96 8.17 -24.86 -1.39
N TYR A 97 9.41 -24.51 -1.08
CA TYR A 97 10.33 -23.75 -1.93
C TYR A 97 11.52 -24.61 -2.37
N ALA A 98 11.42 -25.93 -2.27
CA ALA A 98 12.45 -26.83 -2.75
C ALA A 98 12.78 -26.57 -4.24
N PRO A 99 14.00 -26.88 -4.69
CA PRO A 99 14.32 -26.82 -6.12
C PRO A 99 13.32 -27.68 -6.90
N THR A 100 12.83 -27.17 -8.02
CA THR A 100 11.78 -27.75 -8.89
C THR A 100 10.32 -27.62 -8.41
N THR A 101 10.02 -26.90 -7.32
CA THR A 101 8.65 -26.46 -7.04
C THR A 101 8.30 -25.19 -7.81
N ILE A 102 7.01 -24.86 -7.91
CA ILE A 102 6.53 -23.62 -8.55
C ILE A 102 7.05 -22.35 -7.86
N TYR A 103 7.48 -22.44 -6.60
CA TYR A 103 8.06 -21.34 -5.83
C TYR A 103 9.60 -21.39 -5.78
N ALA A 104 10.23 -22.33 -6.49
CA ALA A 104 11.68 -22.54 -6.45
C ALA A 104 12.46 -21.28 -6.85
N SER A 105 11.97 -20.50 -7.82
CA SER A 105 12.62 -19.26 -8.29
C SER A 105 12.70 -18.16 -7.23
N MET A 106 11.89 -18.22 -6.18
CA MET A 106 11.95 -17.28 -5.06
C MET A 106 13.10 -17.64 -4.12
N ALA A 107 13.45 -18.92 -4.00
CA ALA A 107 14.47 -19.42 -3.08
C ALA A 107 15.80 -19.76 -3.74
N TRP A 108 15.78 -20.17 -5.01
CA TRP A 108 16.93 -20.75 -5.70
C TRP A 108 17.18 -20.10 -7.05
N SER A 109 18.45 -19.84 -7.36
CA SER A 109 18.92 -19.51 -8.70
C SER A 109 19.51 -20.76 -9.36
N GLN A 110 18.97 -21.15 -10.52
CA GLN A 110 19.39 -22.34 -11.26
C GLN A 110 20.55 -22.04 -12.23
N GLU A 111 21.55 -22.91 -12.31
CA GLU A 111 22.57 -22.85 -13.36
C GLU A 111 22.01 -23.25 -14.73
N ALA A 112 22.44 -22.54 -15.77
CA ALA A 112 21.99 -22.76 -17.15
C ALA A 112 22.43 -24.12 -17.74
N THR A 113 23.45 -24.75 -17.17
CA THR A 113 24.01 -26.03 -17.64
C THR A 113 23.77 -27.15 -16.64
N ALA A 114 23.31 -28.30 -17.14
CA ALA A 114 23.16 -29.49 -16.31
C ALA A 114 24.50 -29.93 -15.71
N CYS A 115 24.49 -30.30 -14.43
CA CYS A 115 25.65 -30.80 -13.72
C CYS A 115 25.85 -32.30 -13.98
N SER A 116 27.08 -32.77 -13.86
CA SER A 116 27.41 -34.21 -13.87
C SER A 116 28.59 -34.50 -12.95
N GLY A 117 28.57 -35.66 -12.27
CA GLY A 117 29.58 -36.02 -11.25
C GLY A 117 29.34 -35.34 -9.89
N THR A 118 30.32 -35.34 -9.00
CA THR A 118 30.25 -34.72 -7.65
C THR A 118 31.19 -33.52 -7.53
N ALA A 119 30.70 -32.39 -7.01
CA ALA A 119 31.51 -31.19 -6.82
C ALA A 119 32.52 -31.38 -5.66
N THR A 120 33.79 -31.01 -5.88
CA THR A 120 34.83 -30.99 -4.85
C THR A 120 34.88 -29.60 -4.20
N VAL A 121 34.49 -29.51 -2.93
CA VAL A 121 34.39 -28.24 -2.20
C VAL A 121 35.78 -27.77 -1.77
N ALA A 122 36.30 -26.71 -2.40
CA ALA A 122 37.38 -25.90 -1.84
C ALA A 122 36.76 -24.73 -1.05
N PRO A 123 37.18 -24.48 0.21
CA PRO A 123 36.61 -23.41 1.02
C PRO A 123 37.12 -22.04 0.54
N SER A 124 36.28 -21.28 -0.17
CA SER A 124 36.56 -19.87 -0.46
C SER A 124 35.96 -18.99 0.63
N THR A 125 36.85 -18.35 1.38
CA THR A 125 36.56 -17.29 2.34
C THR A 125 36.31 -15.98 1.60
N ALA A 126 35.05 -15.59 1.42
CA ALA A 126 34.65 -14.20 1.18
C ALA A 126 33.16 -14.02 1.49
N PRO A 127 32.76 -13.21 2.48
CA PRO A 127 31.42 -12.66 2.53
C PRO A 127 31.37 -11.42 1.62
N ILE A 128 30.44 -11.39 0.66
CA ILE A 128 30.14 -10.21 -0.15
C ILE A 128 28.85 -9.59 0.36
N TYR A 129 28.96 -8.29 0.61
CA TYR A 129 28.02 -7.35 1.19
C TYR A 129 26.63 -7.38 0.54
N ALA A 130 25.59 -7.43 1.38
CA ALA A 130 24.32 -6.76 1.06
C ALA A 130 24.64 -5.28 0.82
N SER A 131 24.03 -4.67 -0.20
CA SER A 131 24.29 -3.29 -0.64
C SER A 131 23.92 -2.25 0.44
N LEU A 132 24.77 -2.14 1.45
CA LEU A 132 24.81 -1.03 2.37
C LEU A 132 25.37 0.17 1.62
N SER A 133 24.74 1.33 1.75
CA SER A 133 25.26 2.58 1.21
C SER A 133 26.49 3.04 1.99
N SER A 134 27.49 3.59 1.29
CA SER A 134 28.64 4.22 1.96
C SER A 134 28.16 5.46 2.70
N VAL A 135 28.42 5.55 4.00
CA VAL A 135 28.06 6.72 4.83
C VAL A 135 29.24 7.67 5.08
N GLY A 136 30.32 7.50 4.32
CA GLY A 136 31.54 8.31 4.43
C GLY A 136 32.56 7.76 5.44
N GLY A 137 33.28 8.66 6.13
CA GLY A 137 34.34 8.27 7.07
C GLY A 137 33.80 7.59 8.33
N CYS A 138 34.57 6.67 8.90
CA CYS A 138 34.11 5.89 10.04
C CYS A 138 33.93 6.76 11.31
N PRO A 139 32.74 6.77 11.93
CA PRO A 139 32.53 7.35 13.25
C PRO A 139 33.32 6.57 14.31
N ALA A 140 33.43 7.13 15.52
CA ALA A 140 34.17 6.50 16.61
C ALA A 140 33.65 5.08 16.90
N ALA A 141 34.56 4.17 17.26
CA ALA A 141 34.18 2.82 17.63
C ALA A 141 33.28 2.83 18.87
N TRP A 142 32.33 1.89 18.95
CA TRP A 142 31.50 1.76 20.14
C TRP A 142 32.37 1.47 21.38
N ALA A 143 32.10 2.16 22.49
CA ALA A 143 32.84 2.08 23.74
C ALA A 143 31.89 1.94 24.93
N ALA A 144 32.13 0.92 25.76
CA ALA A 144 31.30 0.61 26.92
C ALA A 144 31.26 1.77 27.93
N GLY A 145 30.07 2.10 28.44
CA GLY A 145 29.87 3.19 29.38
C GLY A 145 29.93 4.60 28.77
N THR A 146 30.00 4.70 27.44
CA THR A 146 29.83 5.97 26.73
C THR A 146 28.34 6.21 26.49
N PRO A 147 27.74 7.32 26.94
CA PRO A 147 26.34 7.58 26.71
C PRO A 147 26.08 7.90 25.23
N TYR A 148 25.17 7.14 24.62
CA TYR A 148 24.76 7.32 23.23
C TYR A 148 23.30 7.79 23.18
N ASP A 149 23.09 9.04 22.75
CA ASP A 149 21.76 9.61 22.52
C ASP A 149 21.13 9.02 21.23
N ALA A 150 19.80 9.06 21.10
CA ALA A 150 19.11 8.66 19.87
C ALA A 150 19.70 9.40 18.64
N GLY A 151 20.04 8.67 17.58
CA GLY A 151 20.73 9.19 16.40
C GLY A 151 22.26 9.18 16.48
N SER A 152 22.87 8.80 17.61
CA SER A 152 24.34 8.68 17.73
C SER A 152 24.87 7.55 16.84
N ARG A 153 25.97 7.79 16.12
CA ARG A 153 26.58 6.79 15.24
C ARG A 153 27.89 6.24 15.80
N VAL A 154 28.06 4.93 15.71
CA VAL A 154 29.28 4.21 16.10
C VAL A 154 29.72 3.26 14.99
N SER A 155 31.00 2.93 14.96
CA SER A 155 31.52 1.89 14.06
C SER A 155 31.87 0.60 14.80
N VAL A 156 31.61 -0.54 14.16
CA VAL A 156 32.17 -1.85 14.55
C VAL A 156 32.70 -2.49 13.27
N GLY A 157 34.03 -2.58 13.15
CA GLY A 157 34.67 -2.89 11.87
C GLY A 157 34.42 -1.79 10.84
N SER A 158 33.95 -2.16 9.65
CA SER A 158 33.60 -1.23 8.57
C SER A 158 32.11 -0.85 8.55
N LEU A 159 31.33 -1.27 9.55
CA LEU A 159 29.88 -1.05 9.59
C LEU A 159 29.52 0.07 10.57
N VAL A 160 28.56 0.90 10.17
CA VAL A 160 28.05 2.03 10.96
C VAL A 160 26.67 1.71 11.52
N TYR A 161 26.52 1.93 12.82
CA TYR A 161 25.30 1.69 13.58
C TYR A 161 24.82 3.00 14.19
N GLU A 162 23.51 3.23 14.18
CA GLU A 162 22.87 4.40 14.78
C GLU A 162 21.96 3.99 15.93
N CYS A 163 22.06 4.67 17.07
CA CYS A 163 21.24 4.43 18.23
C CYS A 163 19.78 4.81 17.93
N LYS A 164 18.84 3.90 18.17
CA LYS A 164 17.41 4.07 17.86
C LYS A 164 16.76 5.15 18.75
N ALA A 165 15.58 5.63 18.38
CA ALA A 165 14.79 6.57 19.19
C ALA A 165 14.20 5.91 20.45
N TRP A 166 13.61 6.72 21.35
CA TRP A 166 12.94 6.23 22.56
C TRP A 166 11.82 5.21 22.23
N PRO A 167 11.65 4.12 23.02
CA PRO A 167 12.32 3.81 24.29
C PRO A 167 13.68 3.12 24.15
N ALA A 168 14.07 2.74 22.94
CA ALA A 168 15.24 1.90 22.67
C ALA A 168 16.60 2.57 22.91
N ASN A 169 16.66 3.90 22.84
CA ASN A 169 17.90 4.65 23.09
C ASN A 169 18.48 4.44 24.51
N GLN A 170 17.68 3.98 25.47
CA GLN A 170 18.09 3.71 26.85
C GLN A 170 19.05 2.52 26.98
N TRP A 171 19.25 1.74 25.92
CA TRP A 171 20.09 0.55 25.93
C TRP A 171 21.38 0.72 25.12
N CYS A 172 21.60 1.85 24.45
CA CYS A 172 22.71 2.01 23.53
C CYS A 172 24.09 2.01 24.22
N ASP A 173 24.16 2.45 25.48
CA ASP A 173 25.36 2.50 26.31
C ASP A 173 25.62 1.21 27.11
N ASP A 174 24.67 0.27 27.10
CA ASP A 174 24.77 -1.02 27.76
C ASP A 174 25.58 -2.03 26.93
N ALA A 175 26.54 -2.72 27.57
CA ALA A 175 27.42 -3.68 26.93
C ALA A 175 26.70 -4.93 26.38
N VAL A 176 25.54 -5.30 26.94
CA VAL A 176 24.71 -6.41 26.42
C VAL A 176 24.14 -6.06 25.04
N TYR A 177 23.97 -4.78 24.76
CA TYR A 177 23.39 -4.24 23.54
C TYR A 177 24.43 -3.65 22.59
N LYS A 178 25.72 -3.89 22.82
CA LYS A 178 26.81 -3.53 21.90
C LYS A 178 26.54 -4.12 20.50
N PRO A 179 26.60 -3.32 19.41
CA PRO A 179 26.46 -3.84 18.06
C PRO A 179 27.47 -4.96 17.77
N ASP A 180 26.96 -6.13 17.39
CA ASP A 180 27.77 -7.30 17.07
C ASP A 180 27.13 -8.09 15.91
N PRO A 181 27.56 -7.84 14.67
CA PRO A 181 26.99 -8.50 13.49
C PRO A 181 27.35 -9.98 13.39
N THR A 182 28.22 -10.50 14.27
CA THR A 182 28.65 -11.92 14.26
C THR A 182 27.77 -12.82 15.13
N LYS A 183 26.86 -12.24 15.92
CA LYS A 183 25.90 -12.98 16.74
C LYS A 183 24.77 -13.55 15.87
N ALA A 184 24.50 -14.86 16.01
CA ALA A 184 23.39 -15.53 15.33
C ALA A 184 22.03 -14.92 15.73
N GLU A 185 21.06 -14.93 14.80
CA GLU A 185 19.71 -14.37 15.04
C GLU A 185 19.01 -15.09 16.20
N GLY A 186 18.43 -14.29 17.12
CA GLY A 186 17.81 -14.77 18.37
C GLY A 186 18.68 -14.59 19.62
N LEU A 187 19.94 -14.16 19.47
CA LEU A 187 20.86 -13.77 20.57
C LEU A 187 21.42 -12.35 20.39
N ASP A 188 20.77 -11.55 19.55
CA ASP A 188 21.16 -10.26 19.01
C ASP A 188 20.44 -9.11 19.72
N TYR A 189 20.56 -9.06 21.06
CA TYR A 189 19.98 -8.01 21.90
C TYR A 189 20.31 -6.60 21.39
N TRP A 190 21.49 -6.39 20.79
CA TRP A 190 21.91 -5.12 20.20
C TRP A 190 20.95 -4.56 19.14
N LYS A 191 20.22 -5.40 18.39
CA LYS A 191 19.22 -4.94 17.40
C LYS A 191 18.04 -4.21 18.05
N GLN A 192 17.84 -4.35 19.37
CA GLN A 192 16.83 -3.58 20.09
C GLN A 192 17.24 -2.12 20.28
N ALA A 193 18.55 -1.85 20.42
CA ALA A 193 19.09 -0.52 20.70
C ALA A 193 19.65 0.18 19.45
N TRP A 194 20.12 -0.57 18.46
CA TRP A 194 20.88 -0.05 17.32
C TRP A 194 20.29 -0.46 15.97
N GLU A 195 20.44 0.41 14.97
CA GLU A 195 20.06 0.21 13.58
C GLU A 195 21.31 0.30 12.68
N VAL A 196 21.47 -0.60 11.70
CA VAL A 196 22.57 -0.53 10.73
C VAL A 196 22.29 0.58 9.71
N LYS A 197 23.23 1.51 9.53
CA LYS A 197 23.08 2.64 8.58
C LYS A 197 23.89 2.52 7.31
N GLY A 198 24.93 1.69 7.29
CA GLY A 198 25.77 1.57 6.11
C GLY A 198 27.16 1.02 6.44
N TYR A 199 28.07 1.14 5.47
CA TYR A 199 29.49 0.90 5.68
C TYR A 199 30.29 2.21 5.57
N CYS A 200 31.47 2.23 6.18
CA CYS A 200 32.37 3.37 6.17
C CYS A 200 33.78 2.94 5.74
N GLU A 201 34.53 3.88 5.15
CA GLU A 201 35.92 3.68 4.78
C GLU A 201 36.77 4.86 5.27
N GLY A 202 37.97 4.56 5.79
CA GLY A 202 38.89 5.56 6.36
C GLY A 202 38.47 6.12 7.72
N THR A 203 39.39 6.82 8.38
CA THR A 203 39.10 7.62 9.56
C THR A 203 38.67 9.02 9.14
N MET A 204 37.67 9.60 9.80
CA MET A 204 37.33 11.01 9.57
C MET A 204 38.56 11.89 9.83
N VAL A 205 39.20 12.34 8.76
CA VAL A 205 40.11 13.49 8.84
C VAL A 205 39.20 14.69 9.09
N VAL A 206 39.43 15.37 10.21
CA VAL A 206 38.70 16.58 10.59
C VAL A 206 38.92 17.62 9.49
N THR A 207 37.99 17.69 8.54
CA THR A 207 37.86 18.79 7.60
C THR A 207 36.99 19.84 8.28
N THR A 208 37.67 20.90 8.72
CA THR A 208 37.05 22.17 9.09
C THR A 208 36.24 22.72 7.92
N SER A 209 34.94 23.00 8.17
CA SER A 209 33.99 23.90 7.44
C SER A 209 32.66 23.19 7.05
N PRO A 210 31.52 23.89 6.99
CA PRO A 210 30.58 23.93 8.11
C PRO A 210 29.16 23.53 7.67
N THR A 211 28.46 22.70 8.43
CA THR A 211 27.00 22.61 8.34
C THR A 211 26.40 23.76 9.13
N THR A 212 26.10 24.85 8.42
CA THR A 212 25.16 25.88 8.83
C THR A 212 23.79 25.24 9.07
N ALA A 213 23.51 24.90 10.33
CA ALA A 213 22.13 24.87 10.82
C ALA A 213 21.68 26.32 11.03
N SER A 214 20.52 26.66 10.51
CA SER A 214 19.92 27.99 10.59
C SER A 214 19.74 28.40 12.06
N GLY A 215 20.50 29.41 12.47
CA GLY A 215 20.45 29.99 13.81
C GLY A 215 21.72 30.78 14.09
N GLY A 216 21.97 31.83 13.30
CA GLY A 216 23.10 32.73 13.54
C GLY A 216 23.04 33.31 14.97
N GLY A 217 24.02 32.97 15.80
CA GLY A 217 24.23 33.55 17.13
C GLY A 217 25.29 32.78 17.93
N GLY A 218 26.24 33.49 18.57
CA GLY A 218 27.28 32.89 19.41
C GLY A 218 26.73 32.20 20.66
N CYS A 219 27.55 31.40 21.34
CA CYS A 219 27.11 30.68 22.54
C CYS A 219 26.62 31.65 23.65
N PRO A 220 25.41 31.46 24.20
CA PRO A 220 24.96 32.16 25.41
C PRO A 220 25.90 31.90 26.58
N THR A 221 25.77 32.68 27.65
CA THR A 221 26.58 32.51 28.87
C THR A 221 26.53 31.07 29.39
N GLU A 222 27.68 30.57 29.85
CA GLU A 222 27.80 29.21 30.36
C GLU A 222 26.92 29.02 31.59
N TRP A 223 26.22 27.90 31.65
CA TRP A 223 25.37 27.58 32.79
C TRP A 223 26.21 27.53 34.06
N SER A 224 25.69 28.16 35.10
CA SER A 224 26.21 28.08 36.46
C SER A 224 25.07 27.84 37.46
N ALA A 225 25.34 27.03 38.48
CA ALA A 225 24.37 26.68 39.52
C ALA A 225 23.84 27.92 40.28
N GLY A 226 22.60 27.87 40.74
CA GLY A 226 21.99 28.85 41.63
C GLY A 226 20.61 28.43 42.14
N ASP A 227 19.87 29.39 42.69
CA ASP A 227 18.54 29.11 43.22
C ASP A 227 17.48 28.94 42.12
N ILE A 228 16.26 28.61 42.54
CA ILE A 228 15.10 28.37 41.68
C ILE A 228 14.74 29.55 40.74
N ASN A 229 15.22 30.76 41.03
CA ASN A 229 14.93 31.98 40.27
C ASN A 229 16.08 32.43 39.36
N LYS A 230 17.23 31.74 39.39
CA LYS A 230 18.43 32.14 38.64
C LYS A 230 18.21 32.19 37.13
N TYR A 231 17.46 31.23 36.58
CA TYR A 231 17.08 31.23 35.17
C TYR A 231 15.56 31.25 35.04
N LYS A 232 15.07 32.06 34.10
CA LYS A 232 13.64 32.19 33.81
C LYS A 232 13.27 31.38 32.57
N GLU A 233 11.99 31.02 32.45
CA GLU A 233 11.43 30.39 31.26
C GLU A 233 11.92 31.07 29.97
N GLY A 234 12.34 30.26 29.00
CA GLY A 234 12.87 30.72 27.72
C GLY A 234 14.32 31.21 27.74
N GLN A 235 14.97 31.39 28.91
CA GLN A 235 16.39 31.77 28.95
C GLN A 235 17.28 30.65 28.43
N ARG A 236 18.32 31.04 27.68
CA ARG A 236 19.28 30.12 27.06
C ARG A 236 20.63 30.19 27.75
N VAL A 237 21.20 29.03 27.99
CA VAL A 237 22.56 28.86 28.54
C VAL A 237 23.36 27.94 27.62
N SER A 238 24.69 28.06 27.65
CA SER A 238 25.56 27.05 27.04
C SER A 238 26.15 26.11 28.09
N VAL A 239 26.42 24.86 27.72
CA VAL A 239 27.21 23.92 28.52
C VAL A 239 28.24 23.25 27.64
N THR A 240 29.44 23.03 28.19
CA THR A 240 30.52 22.31 27.51
C THR A 240 30.33 20.81 27.70
N LYS A 241 29.99 20.07 26.63
CA LYS A 241 29.77 18.60 26.65
C LYS A 241 31.08 17.83 26.53
N THR A 242 31.99 18.30 25.68
CA THR A 242 33.36 17.75 25.54
C THR A 242 34.35 18.89 25.37
N THR A 243 35.54 18.76 25.95
CA THR A 243 36.62 19.77 25.83
C THR A 243 37.56 19.48 24.66
N THR A 244 37.56 18.26 24.10
CA THR A 244 38.36 17.88 22.93
C THR A 244 37.69 16.72 22.16
N PRO A 245 37.11 16.97 20.96
CA PRO A 245 36.89 18.29 20.36
C PRO A 245 35.96 19.14 21.24
N LEU A 246 36.12 20.47 21.22
CA LEU A 246 35.30 21.37 22.02
C LEU A 246 33.87 21.38 21.47
N VAL A 247 32.91 20.84 22.22
CA VAL A 247 31.48 20.83 21.86
C VAL A 247 30.69 21.57 22.94
N LYS A 248 30.06 22.69 22.55
CA LYS A 248 29.13 23.46 23.38
C LYS A 248 27.71 23.32 22.87
N MET A 249 26.78 23.05 23.78
CA MET A 249 25.37 22.88 23.48
C MET A 249 24.55 23.95 24.19
N VAL A 250 23.52 24.44 23.52
CA VAL A 250 22.57 25.45 24.03
C VAL A 250 21.32 24.76 24.53
N TYR A 251 20.93 25.12 25.74
CA TYR A 251 19.70 24.65 26.37
C TYR A 251 18.81 25.83 26.74
N GLN A 252 17.51 25.65 26.59
CA GLN A 252 16.48 26.64 26.92
C GLN A 252 15.72 26.19 28.17
N CYS A 253 15.57 27.08 29.14
CA CYS A 253 14.85 26.79 30.38
C CYS A 253 13.35 26.62 30.07
N LYS A 254 12.79 25.51 30.56
CA LYS A 254 11.38 25.12 30.40
C LYS A 254 10.43 26.08 31.10
N ALA A 255 9.16 26.02 30.72
CA ALA A 255 8.09 26.75 31.40
C ALA A 255 7.86 26.26 32.84
N TRP A 256 7.23 27.08 33.69
CA TRP A 256 6.85 26.67 35.04
C TRP A 256 5.93 25.42 35.03
N PRO A 257 6.02 24.47 36.00
CA PRO A 257 6.85 24.46 37.20
C PRO A 257 8.30 24.04 36.98
N TYR A 258 8.62 23.63 35.76
CA TYR A 258 9.92 23.06 35.39
C TYR A 258 11.04 24.09 35.36
N SER A 259 10.72 25.35 35.11
CA SER A 259 11.66 26.48 35.18
C SER A 259 12.44 26.54 36.50
N GLY A 260 11.86 26.06 37.60
CA GLY A 260 12.52 26.05 38.90
C GLY A 260 13.72 25.11 39.00
N TYR A 261 13.81 24.11 38.12
CA TYR A 261 14.94 23.19 38.09
C TYR A 261 16.14 23.77 37.33
N CYS A 262 15.96 24.84 36.56
CA CYS A 262 17.00 25.41 35.71
C CYS A 262 18.20 25.94 36.51
N GLY A 263 17.96 26.64 37.61
CA GLY A 263 19.04 27.11 38.49
C GLY A 263 19.66 25.99 39.33
N GLN A 264 18.83 25.03 39.74
CA GLN A 264 19.22 23.97 40.69
C GLN A 264 20.04 22.86 40.01
N PHE A 265 19.73 22.53 38.76
CA PHE A 265 20.35 21.42 38.05
C PHE A 265 20.92 21.86 36.70
N SER A 266 22.17 21.44 36.47
CA SER A 266 22.80 21.59 35.15
C SER A 266 21.97 20.86 34.09
N PRO A 267 21.88 21.37 32.85
CA PRO A 267 21.31 20.61 31.74
C PRO A 267 21.93 19.22 31.54
N LEU A 268 23.17 19.01 31.98
CA LEU A 268 23.88 17.73 31.92
C LEU A 268 23.68 16.84 33.16
N ASN A 269 22.91 17.28 34.15
CA ASN A 269 22.61 16.47 35.32
C ASN A 269 21.63 15.34 34.95
N ALA A 270 22.04 14.09 35.17
CA ALA A 270 21.33 12.89 34.72
C ALA A 270 19.91 12.70 35.28
N ALA A 271 19.58 13.32 36.43
CA ALA A 271 18.27 13.19 37.06
C ALA A 271 17.47 14.51 37.03
N GLY A 272 18.12 15.64 37.25
CA GLY A 272 17.48 16.94 37.39
C GLY A 272 17.56 17.85 36.17
N GLY A 273 18.48 17.60 35.22
CA GLY A 273 18.70 18.47 34.06
C GLY A 273 17.52 18.45 33.09
N MET A 274 16.98 17.26 32.80
CA MET A 274 15.81 17.10 31.95
C MET A 274 14.52 17.68 32.53
N LEU A 275 14.46 17.89 33.85
CA LEU A 275 13.33 18.52 34.51
C LEU A 275 13.29 20.02 34.24
N GLY A 276 14.40 20.68 33.95
CA GLY A 276 14.46 22.12 33.74
C GLY A 276 14.74 22.57 32.30
N TRP A 277 15.33 21.72 31.46
CA TRP A 277 15.96 22.20 30.23
C TRP A 277 15.48 21.44 28.97
N ASP A 278 15.22 22.19 27.89
CA ASP A 278 15.06 21.69 26.52
C ASP A 278 16.32 21.93 25.70
N LEU A 279 16.75 20.93 24.93
CA LEU A 279 17.92 21.07 24.05
C LEU A 279 17.54 21.88 22.80
N VAL A 280 18.29 22.96 22.54
CA VAL A 280 18.08 23.81 21.36
C VAL A 280 19.02 23.43 20.22
N GLY A 281 20.29 23.12 20.50
CA GLY A 281 21.28 22.75 19.48
C GLY A 281 22.71 23.09 19.86
N GLY A 282 23.67 22.87 18.95
CA GLY A 282 25.08 23.21 19.15
C GLY A 282 25.38 24.70 18.92
N CYS A 283 26.46 25.23 19.52
CA CYS A 283 26.94 26.60 19.29
C CYS A 283 28.47 26.68 19.18
N SER A 284 28.99 27.74 18.55
CA SER A 284 30.42 28.08 18.51
C SER A 284 30.65 29.60 18.68
N GLY A 285 31.78 29.99 19.28
CA GLY A 285 32.16 31.40 19.55
C GLY A 285 31.57 32.02 20.83
N THR A 286 32.11 33.18 21.25
CA THR A 286 31.66 33.97 22.43
C THR A 286 31.11 35.32 22.00
N ILE A 287 29.94 35.70 22.52
CA ILE A 287 29.40 37.06 22.41
C ILE A 287 29.94 37.94 23.57
N THR A 288 30.79 38.91 23.25
CA THR A 288 31.05 40.09 24.11
C THR A 288 29.81 40.99 24.11
N PRO A 289 29.47 41.69 25.20
CA PRO A 289 28.13 42.19 25.45
C PRO A 289 27.79 43.35 24.50
N THR A 290 26.98 43.06 23.49
CA THR A 290 26.14 44.09 22.86
C THR A 290 24.94 44.32 23.76
N GLY A 291 24.75 45.58 24.16
CA GLY A 291 23.69 46.01 25.07
C GLY A 291 22.35 45.37 24.73
N SER A 292 21.71 44.85 25.77
CA SER A 292 20.45 44.14 25.72
C SER A 292 19.46 44.82 24.77
N PRO A 293 18.89 44.13 23.76
CA PRO A 293 17.55 44.47 23.37
C PRO A 293 16.67 44.09 24.57
N THR A 294 16.15 45.09 25.27
CA THR A 294 14.98 44.91 26.11
C THR A 294 13.86 44.41 25.21
N HIS A 295 13.66 43.09 25.17
CA HIS A 295 12.44 42.53 24.60
C HIS A 295 11.30 42.93 25.54
N ASN A 296 10.68 44.05 25.19
CA ASN A 296 9.37 44.42 25.67
C ASN A 296 8.38 43.39 25.08
N PRO A 297 7.59 42.67 25.91
CA PRO A 297 6.55 41.77 25.42
C PRO A 297 5.40 42.63 24.86
N ALA A 298 5.59 43.20 23.67
CA ALA A 298 4.65 44.16 23.08
C ALA A 298 4.75 44.22 21.55
N THR A 299 4.74 43.06 20.86
CA THR A 299 4.69 43.04 19.38
C THR A 299 3.39 42.52 18.79
N THR A 300 2.41 42.17 19.62
CA THR A 300 1.05 41.88 19.17
C THR A 300 0.08 42.68 20.05
N VAL A 301 -0.47 43.76 19.51
CA VAL A 301 -1.56 44.51 20.15
C VAL A 301 -2.84 43.70 19.94
N ILE A 302 -3.45 43.26 21.03
CA ILE A 302 -4.74 42.56 21.03
C ILE A 302 -5.82 43.58 20.62
N ASP A 303 -6.60 43.24 19.60
CA ASP A 303 -7.68 44.09 19.09
C ASP A 303 -8.89 44.02 20.04
N GLY A 304 -9.08 45.09 20.81
CA GLY A 304 -10.06 45.21 21.89
C GLY A 304 -9.51 44.83 23.28
N CYS A 305 -9.61 45.74 24.24
CA CYS A 305 -9.31 45.44 25.63
C CYS A 305 -10.50 44.72 26.32
N PRO A 306 -10.24 43.62 27.07
CA PRO A 306 -11.19 43.06 28.03
C PRO A 306 -11.58 44.06 29.12
N ASN A 307 -12.61 43.75 29.91
CA ASN A 307 -13.05 44.59 31.03
C ASN A 307 -11.88 44.95 31.96
N GLU A 308 -11.87 46.19 32.45
CA GLU A 308 -10.85 46.66 33.39
C GLU A 308 -10.87 45.82 34.68
N TYR A 309 -9.71 45.44 35.19
CA TYR A 309 -9.60 44.68 36.44
C TYR A 309 -10.27 45.46 37.57
N SER A 310 -11.13 44.76 38.32
CA SER A 310 -11.78 45.33 39.48
C SER A 310 -11.47 44.51 40.72
N SER A 311 -10.90 45.16 41.74
CA SER A 311 -10.64 44.55 43.04
C SER A 311 -11.90 44.20 43.83
N THR A 312 -13.09 44.57 43.33
CA THR A 312 -14.39 44.23 43.96
C THR A 312 -15.01 42.96 43.39
N VAL A 313 -14.49 42.43 42.27
CA VAL A 313 -14.97 41.20 41.66
C VAL A 313 -14.27 40.01 42.32
N THR A 314 -15.03 39.23 43.08
CA THR A 314 -14.54 38.02 43.77
C THR A 314 -14.80 36.74 42.99
N THR A 315 -15.36 36.85 41.79
CA THR A 315 -15.83 35.72 40.98
C THR A 315 -14.89 35.30 39.87
N TYR A 316 -13.71 35.93 39.72
CA TYR A 316 -12.76 35.59 38.66
C TYR A 316 -12.41 34.09 38.66
N GLN A 317 -12.52 33.44 37.52
CA GLN A 317 -12.21 32.02 37.32
C GLN A 317 -10.97 31.84 36.45
N ALA A 318 -10.38 30.65 36.50
CA ALA A 318 -9.30 30.25 35.61
C ALA A 318 -9.64 30.57 34.15
N GLY A 319 -8.73 31.27 33.45
CA GLY A 319 -8.92 31.68 32.06
C GLY A 319 -9.59 33.04 31.85
N ASP A 320 -10.18 33.66 32.89
CA ASP A 320 -10.76 35.00 32.77
C ASP A 320 -9.69 36.02 32.39
N GLN A 321 -10.00 36.90 31.44
CA GLN A 321 -9.11 37.97 31.00
C GLN A 321 -9.61 39.34 31.48
N VAL A 322 -8.68 40.12 32.03
CA VAL A 322 -8.90 41.50 32.47
C VAL A 322 -7.83 42.40 31.88
N SER A 323 -8.16 43.68 31.71
CA SER A 323 -7.16 44.69 31.32
C SER A 323 -6.77 45.56 32.51
N LEU A 324 -5.49 45.91 32.62
CA LEU A 324 -5.00 46.95 33.51
C LEU A 324 -3.90 47.72 32.80
N ASN A 325 -4.02 49.05 32.69
CA ASN A 325 -3.06 49.91 31.98
C ASN A 325 -2.80 49.48 30.53
N LYS A 326 -3.86 49.11 29.78
CA LYS A 326 -3.79 48.56 28.42
C LYS A 326 -2.96 47.28 28.28
N MET A 327 -2.75 46.55 29.37
CA MET A 327 -2.11 45.24 29.37
C MET A 327 -3.15 44.19 29.76
N VAL A 328 -3.25 43.11 29.00
CA VAL A 328 -4.18 42.01 29.23
C VAL A 328 -3.52 40.96 30.12
N TYR A 329 -4.27 40.53 31.12
CA TYR A 329 -3.86 39.52 32.09
C TYR A 329 -4.92 38.42 32.13
N GLN A 330 -4.48 37.16 32.12
CA GLN A 330 -5.34 35.98 32.19
C GLN A 330 -5.17 35.27 33.53
N CYS A 331 -6.28 35.00 34.23
CA CYS A 331 -6.25 34.27 35.49
C CYS A 331 -5.73 32.85 35.26
N ARG A 332 -4.78 32.42 36.10
CA ARG A 332 -4.13 31.11 36.00
C ARG A 332 -5.07 29.97 36.44
N GLU A 333 -4.86 28.79 35.88
CA GLU A 333 -5.61 27.59 36.23
C GLU A 333 -5.22 27.04 37.62
N TRP A 334 -5.97 26.02 38.08
CA TRP A 334 -5.71 25.34 39.35
C TRP A 334 -4.24 24.89 39.47
N PRO A 335 -3.56 25.09 40.62
CA PRO A 335 -4.11 25.50 41.93
C PRO A 335 -4.23 27.02 42.15
N ASN A 336 -3.85 27.85 41.19
CA ASN A 336 -3.66 29.29 41.40
C ASN A 336 -4.92 30.15 41.12
N GLU A 337 -5.97 29.56 40.55
CA GLU A 337 -7.23 30.24 40.22
C GLU A 337 -7.90 30.92 41.44
N GLY A 338 -7.63 30.43 42.65
CA GLY A 338 -8.14 31.00 43.89
C GLY A 338 -7.50 32.34 44.27
N TRP A 339 -6.36 32.69 43.66
CA TRP A 339 -5.61 33.91 43.96
C TRP A 339 -6.08 35.10 43.12
N CYS A 340 -6.62 34.88 41.92
CA CYS A 340 -7.18 35.95 41.07
C CYS A 340 -8.35 36.70 41.74
N LYS A 341 -9.00 36.06 42.71
CA LYS A 341 -10.13 36.59 43.49
C LYS A 341 -9.69 37.44 44.68
N GLN A 342 -8.39 37.47 44.98
CA GLN A 342 -7.82 38.15 46.15
C GLN A 342 -7.14 39.45 45.73
N LYS A 343 -7.34 40.51 46.51
CA LYS A 343 -6.86 41.86 46.19
C LYS A 343 -5.33 41.95 46.17
N GLU A 344 -4.66 41.12 46.97
CA GLU A 344 -3.21 41.07 47.13
C GLU A 344 -2.48 40.60 45.85
N TYR A 345 -3.20 39.88 44.98
CA TYR A 345 -2.67 39.32 43.73
C TYR A 345 -3.20 40.04 42.49
N LEU A 346 -3.48 41.35 42.62
CA LEU A 346 -3.97 42.16 41.49
C LEU A 346 -3.04 42.08 40.27
N PRO A 347 -3.59 42.09 39.03
CA PRO A 347 -2.80 42.08 37.80
C PRO A 347 -1.79 43.23 37.75
N GLY A 348 -0.53 42.96 37.37
CA GLY A 348 0.55 43.96 37.35
C GLY A 348 1.11 44.36 38.73
N GLY A 349 0.59 43.79 39.83
CA GLY A 349 1.12 43.93 41.18
C GLY A 349 2.30 43.00 41.49
N PRO A 350 2.90 43.12 42.70
CA PRO A 350 4.11 42.39 43.08
C PRO A 350 3.95 40.87 43.21
N TYR A 351 2.71 40.38 43.34
CA TYR A 351 2.35 38.95 43.34
C TYR A 351 1.48 38.57 42.14
N SER A 352 1.41 39.45 41.12
CA SER A 352 0.56 39.23 39.94
C SER A 352 0.94 37.97 39.18
N ASP A 353 2.21 37.63 39.14
CA ASP A 353 2.77 36.46 38.48
C ASP A 353 2.28 35.14 39.09
N MET A 354 1.88 35.16 40.36
CA MET A 354 1.29 34.02 41.06
C MET A 354 -0.16 33.73 40.62
N ALA A 355 -0.96 34.77 40.35
CA ALA A 355 -2.38 34.63 39.99
C ALA A 355 -2.68 34.82 38.49
N TRP A 356 -1.85 35.58 37.76
CA TRP A 356 -2.11 36.04 36.41
C TRP A 356 -0.96 35.75 35.45
N THR A 357 -1.29 35.47 34.21
CA THR A 357 -0.38 35.37 33.06
C THR A 357 -0.53 36.63 32.21
N VAL A 358 0.57 37.31 31.89
CA VAL A 358 0.56 38.49 31.00
C VAL A 358 0.36 38.00 29.57
N VAL A 359 -0.72 38.45 28.92
CA VAL A 359 -1.07 38.04 27.55
C VAL A 359 -0.51 39.02 26.52
N GLY A 360 -0.53 40.32 26.81
CA GLY A 360 0.04 41.35 25.94
C GLY A 360 -0.73 42.68 25.96
N PRO A 361 -0.24 43.73 25.29
CA PRO A 361 -0.93 45.01 25.22
C PRO A 361 -2.21 44.92 24.38
N CYS A 362 -3.22 45.72 24.69
CA CYS A 362 -4.48 45.82 23.94
C CYS A 362 -4.80 47.26 23.55
N ASP A 363 -5.61 47.44 22.50
CA ASP A 363 -6.17 48.76 22.13
C ASP A 363 -7.62 48.64 21.66
N GLY A 364 -8.46 49.65 21.89
CA GLY A 364 -9.90 49.61 21.60
C GLY A 364 -10.77 48.89 22.65
N THR A 365 -12.08 48.76 22.38
CA THR A 365 -13.04 48.03 23.24
C THR A 365 -13.65 46.87 22.46
N MET A 366 -13.65 45.65 23.02
CA MET A 366 -14.34 44.52 22.38
C MET A 366 -15.84 44.82 22.29
N THR A 367 -16.40 44.87 21.08
CA THR A 367 -17.85 44.76 20.90
C THR A 367 -18.30 43.37 21.34
N PRO A 368 -19.47 43.21 21.99
CA PRO A 368 -19.91 41.90 22.49
C PRO A 368 -19.87 40.84 21.39
N THR A 369 -19.09 39.78 21.61
CA THR A 369 -19.11 38.60 20.74
C THR A 369 -20.54 38.08 20.69
N VAL A 370 -21.15 38.13 19.51
CA VAL A 370 -22.46 37.51 19.28
C VAL A 370 -22.32 36.04 19.69
N ALA A 371 -23.14 35.59 20.63
CA ALA A 371 -23.16 34.19 21.03
C ALA A 371 -23.24 33.31 19.78
N PRO A 372 -22.45 32.23 19.66
CA PRO A 372 -22.46 31.39 18.48
C PRO A 372 -23.90 30.98 18.18
N SER A 373 -24.34 31.26 16.96
CA SER A 373 -25.65 30.83 16.47
C SER A 373 -25.78 29.34 16.75
N ALA A 374 -26.80 28.96 17.53
CA ALA A 374 -27.07 27.58 17.87
C ALA A 374 -27.14 26.77 16.56
N PHE A 375 -26.29 25.75 16.43
CA PHE A 375 -26.36 24.82 15.31
C PHE A 375 -27.76 24.17 15.29
N THR A 376 -28.55 24.50 14.27
CA THR A 376 -29.93 24.02 14.05
C THR A 376 -30.00 22.80 13.12
N GLY A 377 -28.86 22.30 12.64
CA GLY A 377 -28.79 21.11 11.78
C GLY A 377 -28.95 19.79 12.56
N ALA A 378 -29.33 18.72 11.84
CA ALA A 378 -29.27 17.36 12.36
C ALA A 378 -27.89 16.76 12.07
N CYS A 379 -27.11 16.48 13.12
CA CYS A 379 -25.79 15.86 13.03
C CYS A 379 -25.96 14.35 13.25
N LYS A 380 -25.47 13.51 12.34
CA LYS A 380 -25.70 12.04 12.41
C LYS A 380 -24.41 11.27 12.16
N TYR A 381 -24.32 10.08 12.75
CA TYR A 381 -23.26 9.11 12.46
C TYR A 381 -23.81 7.70 12.36
N ILE A 382 -23.07 6.83 11.70
CA ILE A 382 -23.40 5.41 11.61
C ILE A 382 -22.57 4.69 12.67
N LYS A 383 -23.25 3.96 13.56
CA LYS A 383 -22.62 3.03 14.49
C LYS A 383 -23.05 1.62 14.10
N VAL A 384 -22.09 0.72 13.98
CA VAL A 384 -22.38 -0.71 13.79
C VAL A 384 -22.68 -1.29 15.15
N VAL A 385 -23.93 -1.71 15.37
CA VAL A 385 -24.35 -2.33 16.62
C VAL A 385 -24.25 -3.83 16.45
N THR A 386 -23.46 -4.49 17.30
CA THR A 386 -23.37 -5.96 17.36
C THR A 386 -24.65 -6.53 17.95
N THR A 387 -25.65 -6.73 17.09
CA THR A 387 -26.81 -7.59 17.38
C THR A 387 -26.50 -8.99 16.85
N THR A 388 -26.52 -10.02 17.69
CA THR A 388 -26.39 -11.41 17.22
C THR A 388 -27.65 -11.80 16.42
N PRO A 389 -27.56 -12.42 15.24
CA PRO A 389 -26.36 -12.94 14.54
C PRO A 389 -25.70 -11.96 13.55
N THR A 390 -26.26 -10.76 13.34
CA THR A 390 -25.87 -9.84 12.27
C THR A 390 -25.64 -8.42 12.81
N PRO A 391 -24.39 -7.90 12.80
CA PRO A 391 -24.11 -6.51 13.12
C PRO A 391 -24.87 -5.59 12.16
N THR A 392 -25.70 -4.69 12.69
CA THR A 392 -26.56 -3.82 11.88
C THR A 392 -26.05 -2.38 11.95
N PRO A 393 -25.81 -1.70 10.80
CA PRO A 393 -25.49 -0.28 10.79
C PRO A 393 -26.75 0.52 11.15
N VAL A 394 -26.68 1.25 12.25
CA VAL A 394 -27.78 2.12 12.71
C VAL A 394 -27.32 3.57 12.63
N VAL A 395 -28.17 4.43 12.08
CA VAL A 395 -27.94 5.88 12.03
C VAL A 395 -28.35 6.49 13.37
N TYR A 396 -27.39 7.04 14.09
CA TYR A 396 -27.59 7.74 15.35
C TYR A 396 -27.46 9.25 15.16
N ASP A 397 -28.24 10.01 15.93
CA ASP A 397 -28.03 11.45 16.04
C ASP A 397 -26.83 11.72 16.96
N ILE A 398 -25.93 12.61 16.52
CA ILE A 398 -24.85 13.14 17.34
C ILE A 398 -25.46 14.25 18.23
N LEU A 399 -25.76 13.87 19.47
CA LEU A 399 -26.31 14.75 20.48
C LEU A 399 -25.22 15.50 21.23
N THR A 400 -25.60 16.53 21.99
CA THR A 400 -24.68 17.17 22.95
C THR A 400 -24.32 16.18 24.06
N TRP A 401 -23.09 16.29 24.58
CA TRP A 401 -22.65 15.47 25.70
C TRP A 401 -23.57 15.63 26.91
N SER A 402 -23.88 14.52 27.59
CA SER A 402 -24.70 14.48 28.80
C SER A 402 -24.04 13.65 29.89
N SER A 403 -24.04 14.19 31.10
CA SER A 403 -23.49 13.51 32.28
C SER A 403 -24.30 12.27 32.62
N GLY A 404 -23.61 11.15 32.90
CA GLY A 404 -24.25 9.88 33.29
C GLY A 404 -24.77 9.03 32.13
N THR A 405 -24.72 9.50 30.88
CA THR A 405 -24.98 8.67 29.70
C THR A 405 -23.87 7.63 29.54
N LEU A 406 -24.24 6.39 29.25
CA LEU A 406 -23.30 5.31 28.97
C LEU A 406 -22.79 5.45 27.53
N TYR A 407 -21.64 6.10 27.38
CA TYR A 407 -20.92 6.15 26.12
C TYR A 407 -20.00 4.94 25.98
N GLU A 408 -20.07 4.28 24.84
CA GLU A 408 -19.17 3.22 24.43
C GLU A 408 -18.09 3.74 23.47
N ALA A 409 -17.05 2.94 23.27
CA ALA A 409 -16.02 3.24 22.27
C ALA A 409 -16.66 3.51 20.90
N GLY A 410 -16.26 4.62 20.26
CA GLY A 410 -16.79 5.05 18.96
C GLY A 410 -18.07 5.88 19.03
N ASP A 411 -18.72 6.01 20.18
CA ASP A 411 -19.88 6.92 20.33
C ASP A 411 -19.48 8.37 20.07
N ARG A 412 -20.39 9.14 19.49
CA ARG A 412 -20.15 10.52 19.13
C ARG A 412 -21.03 11.51 19.87
N VAL A 413 -20.44 12.62 20.30
CA VAL A 413 -21.14 13.78 20.87
C VAL A 413 -20.68 15.07 20.17
N ARG A 414 -21.39 16.18 20.40
CA ARG A 414 -21.02 17.49 19.81
C ARG A 414 -21.06 18.65 20.79
N ILE A 415 -20.31 19.70 20.43
CA ILE A 415 -20.39 21.06 20.99
C ILE A 415 -20.48 22.02 19.82
N GLY A 416 -21.63 22.67 19.64
CA GLY A 416 -21.90 23.43 18.41
C GLY A 416 -21.87 22.50 17.19
N ALA A 417 -21.08 22.86 16.17
CA ALA A 417 -20.82 22.03 15.00
C ALA A 417 -19.65 21.06 15.20
N THR A 418 -18.84 21.19 16.24
CA THR A 418 -17.69 20.30 16.45
C THR A 418 -18.13 19.00 17.11
N THR A 419 -17.74 17.86 16.54
CA THR A 419 -18.01 16.53 17.06
C THR A 419 -16.79 15.95 17.77
N TYR A 420 -17.03 14.99 18.65
CA TYR A 420 -16.02 14.28 19.43
C TYR A 420 -16.38 12.79 19.46
N VAL A 421 -15.37 11.93 19.35
CA VAL A 421 -15.51 10.47 19.36
C VAL A 421 -14.97 9.92 20.67
N CYS A 422 -15.72 9.05 21.33
CA CYS A 422 -15.30 8.39 22.56
C CYS A 422 -14.21 7.36 22.24
N LYS A 423 -13.06 7.47 22.89
CA LYS A 423 -11.89 6.63 22.63
C LYS A 423 -12.12 5.16 23.03
N PRO A 424 -11.38 4.20 22.45
CA PRO A 424 -11.47 2.79 22.82
C PRO A 424 -11.00 2.50 24.26
N TRP A 425 -11.09 1.24 24.67
CA TRP A 425 -10.60 0.79 25.97
C TRP A 425 -9.12 1.18 26.19
N PRO A 426 -8.73 1.61 27.41
CA PRO A 426 -9.54 1.74 28.64
C PRO A 426 -10.27 3.08 28.77
N PHE A 427 -10.11 3.98 27.81
CA PHE A 427 -10.48 5.39 27.93
C PHE A 427 -11.99 5.64 27.86
N TYR A 428 -12.77 4.75 27.22
CA TYR A 428 -14.22 4.94 27.11
C TYR A 428 -14.94 5.03 28.48
N PHE A 429 -14.37 4.44 29.54
CA PHE A 429 -14.91 4.57 30.90
C PHE A 429 -14.94 6.02 31.41
N TRP A 430 -14.09 6.89 30.85
CA TRP A 430 -14.01 8.30 31.21
C TRP A 430 -14.96 9.16 30.38
N CYS A 431 -15.46 8.69 29.24
CA CYS A 431 -16.39 9.45 28.39
C CYS A 431 -17.65 9.89 29.13
N ARG A 432 -18.12 9.11 30.11
CA ARG A 432 -19.30 9.44 30.94
C ARG A 432 -19.01 10.41 32.10
N MET A 433 -17.75 10.68 32.41
CA MET A 433 -17.35 11.46 33.58
C MET A 433 -17.32 12.96 33.25
N SER A 434 -17.95 13.79 34.07
CA SER A 434 -18.03 15.24 33.84
C SER A 434 -16.66 15.94 33.76
N ALA A 435 -15.64 15.42 34.45
CA ALA A 435 -14.28 15.94 34.37
C ALA A 435 -13.65 15.80 32.97
N TYR A 436 -14.13 14.84 32.18
CA TYR A 436 -13.66 14.52 30.83
C TYR A 436 -14.66 14.94 29.76
N GLN A 437 -15.67 15.74 30.10
CA GLN A 437 -16.62 16.29 29.12
C GLN A 437 -15.83 17.03 28.02
N PRO A 438 -16.11 16.78 26.72
CA PRO A 438 -15.43 17.47 25.63
C PRO A 438 -15.50 19.00 25.78
N LYS A 439 -14.50 19.71 25.27
CA LYS A 439 -14.46 21.16 25.25
C LYS A 439 -13.87 21.63 23.92
N LEU A 440 -14.22 22.85 23.50
CA LEU A 440 -13.65 23.47 22.30
C LEU A 440 -12.17 23.87 22.46
N THR A 441 -11.62 23.77 23.68
CA THR A 441 -10.20 24.04 23.95
C THR A 441 -9.33 22.91 23.40
N SER A 442 -8.20 23.23 22.77
CA SER A 442 -7.27 22.25 22.19
C SER A 442 -6.54 21.36 23.22
N SER A 443 -6.73 21.62 24.51
CA SER A 443 -6.14 20.88 25.64
C SER A 443 -7.13 20.73 26.80
N GLY A 444 -6.83 19.80 27.71
CA GLY A 444 -7.58 19.54 28.93
C GLY A 444 -7.89 18.05 29.13
N LEU A 445 -8.32 17.65 30.33
CA LEU A 445 -8.57 16.22 30.67
C LEU A 445 -9.48 15.49 29.66
N TRP A 446 -10.39 16.21 29.01
CA TRP A 446 -11.28 15.65 28.01
C TRP A 446 -10.54 14.94 26.86
N THR A 447 -9.32 15.36 26.51
CA THR A 447 -8.51 14.75 25.42
C THR A 447 -8.08 13.32 25.75
N GLU A 448 -8.14 12.91 27.02
CA GLU A 448 -7.84 11.54 27.42
C GLU A 448 -8.99 10.58 27.11
N ALA A 449 -10.23 11.05 27.16
CA ALA A 449 -11.43 10.25 26.94
C ALA A 449 -11.99 10.39 25.52
N TRP A 450 -11.77 11.54 24.89
CA TRP A 450 -12.35 11.88 23.59
C TRP A 450 -11.29 12.35 22.61
N GLU A 451 -11.54 12.09 21.34
CA GLU A 451 -10.80 12.67 20.22
C GLU A 451 -11.72 13.57 19.39
N THR A 452 -11.16 14.55 18.68
CA THR A 452 -11.94 15.43 17.81
C THR A 452 -12.47 14.64 16.62
N GLY A 453 -13.79 14.61 16.44
CA GLY A 453 -14.48 13.85 15.38
C GLY A 453 -14.75 14.63 14.09
N GLY A 454 -14.28 15.88 14.00
CA GLY A 454 -14.54 16.79 12.88
C GLY A 454 -15.79 17.67 13.07
N SER A 455 -16.27 18.29 11.99
CA SER A 455 -17.50 19.10 11.98
C SER A 455 -18.75 18.25 11.70
N CYS A 456 -19.91 18.71 12.16
CA CYS A 456 -21.24 18.15 11.90
C CYS A 456 -21.73 18.32 10.45
N GLU A 457 -20.93 18.93 9.59
CA GLU A 457 -21.18 18.91 8.17
C GLU A 457 -20.97 17.49 7.65
N TYR A 458 -22.04 16.88 7.13
CA TYR A 458 -21.92 15.67 6.34
C TYR A 458 -21.09 16.02 5.11
N VAL A 459 -19.79 15.72 5.16
CA VAL A 459 -18.91 15.88 4.00
C VAL A 459 -19.12 14.66 3.12
N ASP A 460 -19.86 14.86 2.04
CA ASP A 460 -20.01 13.87 0.99
C ASP A 460 -18.68 13.76 0.24
N LEU A 461 -17.90 12.74 0.58
CA LEU A 461 -16.55 12.49 0.04
C LEU A 461 -16.54 11.58 -1.20
N ILE A 462 -17.72 11.17 -1.69
CA ILE A 462 -17.83 10.38 -2.92
C ILE A 462 -17.87 11.35 -4.11
N ILE A 463 -17.00 11.12 -5.10
CA ILE A 463 -17.06 11.83 -6.39
C ILE A 463 -18.05 11.07 -7.27
N LYS A 464 -19.04 11.79 -7.82
CA LYS A 464 -20.21 11.20 -8.49
C LYS A 464 -20.90 12.21 -9.40
N PRO A 465 -21.74 11.77 -10.35
CA PRO A 465 -22.55 12.67 -11.17
C PRO A 465 -23.58 13.44 -10.32
N ASN A 466 -24.06 14.59 -10.81
CA ASN A 466 -25.06 15.37 -10.10
C ASN A 466 -26.37 14.59 -9.94
N ASP A 467 -26.76 13.86 -10.99
CA ASP A 467 -27.99 13.08 -11.09
C ASP A 467 -27.74 11.57 -10.96
N TYR A 468 -27.10 11.19 -9.85
CA TYR A 468 -26.86 9.77 -9.53
C TYR A 468 -28.16 8.96 -9.42
N ALA A 469 -28.17 7.80 -10.09
CA ALA A 469 -29.19 6.76 -10.00
C ALA A 469 -28.55 5.39 -9.82
N ILE A 470 -29.10 4.56 -8.92
CA ILE A 470 -28.51 3.26 -8.56
C ILE A 470 -28.38 2.27 -9.73
N ASN A 471 -29.29 2.34 -10.69
CA ASN A 471 -29.30 1.47 -11.88
C ASN A 471 -28.56 2.09 -13.07
N ASN A 472 -27.90 3.24 -12.87
CA ASN A 472 -27.05 3.82 -13.91
C ASN A 472 -25.60 3.38 -13.65
N TYR A 473 -25.03 2.68 -14.62
CA TYR A 473 -23.71 2.04 -14.51
C TYR A 473 -22.63 2.77 -15.33
N TRP A 474 -23.04 3.83 -16.02
CA TRP A 474 -22.18 4.61 -16.91
C TRP A 474 -22.58 6.08 -16.90
N SER A 475 -21.59 6.99 -16.92
CA SER A 475 -21.87 8.42 -17.01
C SER A 475 -20.65 9.23 -17.43
N CYS A 476 -20.75 9.90 -18.59
CA CYS A 476 -19.79 10.92 -18.99
C CYS A 476 -19.67 12.04 -17.94
N GLU A 477 -20.77 12.40 -17.27
CA GLU A 477 -20.76 13.43 -16.23
C GLU A 477 -19.88 13.01 -15.04
N ALA A 478 -19.88 11.74 -14.68
CA ALA A 478 -19.07 11.21 -13.59
C ALA A 478 -17.57 11.32 -13.90
N ILE A 479 -17.16 11.00 -15.13
CA ILE A 479 -15.77 11.14 -15.60
C ILE A 479 -15.37 12.61 -15.66
N HIS A 480 -16.22 13.48 -16.21
CA HIS A 480 -16.00 14.93 -16.23
C HIS A 480 -15.84 15.50 -14.82
N GLU A 481 -16.63 15.02 -13.85
CA GLU A 481 -16.50 15.45 -12.46
C GLU A 481 -15.18 15.01 -11.82
N LEU A 482 -14.71 13.77 -12.07
CA LEU A 482 -13.39 13.33 -11.62
C LEU A 482 -12.27 14.14 -12.28
N TYR A 483 -12.37 14.37 -13.59
CA TYR A 483 -11.43 15.20 -14.34
C TYR A 483 -11.34 16.63 -13.77
N ARG A 484 -12.50 17.23 -13.47
CA ARG A 484 -12.56 18.53 -12.78
C ARG A 484 -11.88 18.48 -11.42
N GLN A 485 -12.03 17.41 -10.65
CA GLN A 485 -11.32 17.27 -9.38
C GLN A 485 -9.81 17.17 -9.57
N PHE A 486 -9.35 16.47 -10.61
CA PHE A 486 -7.93 16.34 -10.94
C PHE A 486 -7.30 17.69 -11.29
N GLN A 487 -8.04 18.54 -12.01
CA GLN A 487 -7.65 19.92 -12.32
C GLN A 487 -7.50 20.77 -11.05
N LEU A 488 -8.40 20.61 -10.08
CA LEU A 488 -8.33 21.33 -8.79
C LEU A 488 -7.18 20.85 -7.89
N GLY A 489 -6.86 19.55 -7.89
CA GLY A 489 -5.77 19.01 -7.06
C GLY A 489 -5.95 19.34 -5.57
N ASP A 490 -5.02 20.09 -4.99
CA ASP A 490 -5.03 20.51 -3.59
C ASP A 490 -6.20 21.46 -3.24
N GLU A 491 -6.76 22.14 -4.23
CA GLU A 491 -7.96 22.98 -4.07
C GLU A 491 -9.25 22.17 -4.07
N SER A 492 -9.20 20.88 -4.42
CA SER A 492 -10.37 20.01 -4.38
C SER A 492 -10.79 19.77 -2.93
N LYS A 493 -12.11 19.82 -2.67
CA LYS A 493 -12.67 19.33 -1.40
C LYS A 493 -12.40 17.84 -1.15
N TYR A 494 -11.96 17.10 -2.19
CA TYR A 494 -11.54 15.70 -2.15
C TYR A 494 -10.01 15.54 -2.22
N ALA A 495 -9.23 16.60 -1.98
CA ALA A 495 -7.78 16.66 -2.23
C ALA A 495 -6.99 15.42 -1.78
N PRO A 496 -7.17 14.85 -0.57
CA PRO A 496 -6.43 13.64 -0.18
C PRO A 496 -6.68 12.45 -1.11
N TYR A 497 -7.93 12.23 -1.52
CA TYR A 497 -8.32 11.15 -2.42
C TYR A 497 -7.90 11.43 -3.86
N VAL A 498 -8.09 12.67 -4.33
CA VAL A 498 -7.65 13.10 -5.67
C VAL A 498 -6.15 12.95 -5.83
N ASN A 499 -5.37 13.38 -4.84
CA ASN A 499 -3.92 13.24 -4.84
C ASN A 499 -3.49 11.78 -4.73
N TYR A 500 -4.23 10.94 -3.98
CA TYR A 500 -4.00 9.50 -4.00
C TYR A 500 -4.18 8.91 -5.41
N LEU A 501 -5.27 9.26 -6.11
CA LEU A 501 -5.56 8.78 -7.47
C LEU A 501 -4.54 9.27 -8.50
N LYS A 502 -4.14 10.54 -8.44
CA LYS A 502 -3.13 11.13 -9.34
C LYS A 502 -1.75 10.49 -9.20
N ASN A 503 -1.45 9.93 -8.02
CA ASN A 503 -0.19 9.23 -7.75
C ASN A 503 -0.26 7.72 -7.99
N GLN A 504 -1.39 7.20 -8.47
CA GLN A 504 -1.46 5.81 -8.88
C GLN A 504 -0.65 5.62 -10.18
N PRO A 505 0.11 4.53 -10.29
CA PRO A 505 0.86 4.20 -11.50
C PRO A 505 -0.06 4.06 -12.72
N GLN A 506 0.43 4.58 -13.83
CA GLN A 506 -0.18 4.58 -15.16
C GLN A 506 0.33 3.40 -16.00
N GLY A 507 -0.32 3.13 -17.12
CA GLY A 507 0.04 2.10 -18.10
C GLY A 507 -0.34 0.68 -17.67
N ARG A 508 -1.23 0.53 -16.68
CA ARG A 508 -1.60 -0.79 -16.16
C ARG A 508 -2.67 -1.48 -16.99
N ILE A 509 -3.54 -0.70 -17.61
CA ILE A 509 -4.70 -1.17 -18.36
C ILE A 509 -4.29 -1.34 -19.82
N PRO A 510 -4.66 -2.44 -20.52
CA PRO A 510 -4.34 -2.66 -21.93
C PRO A 510 -4.68 -1.49 -22.86
N SER A 511 -5.77 -0.79 -22.58
CA SER A 511 -6.19 0.41 -23.32
C SER A 511 -5.21 1.60 -23.19
N GLU A 512 -4.42 1.66 -22.13
CA GLU A 512 -3.39 2.68 -21.85
C GLU A 512 -1.99 2.26 -22.37
N TRP A 513 -1.80 1.00 -22.79
CA TRP A 513 -0.52 0.49 -23.26
C TRP A 513 0.01 1.23 -24.50
N THR A 514 1.32 1.14 -24.68
CA THR A 514 2.00 1.59 -25.91
C THR A 514 1.47 0.86 -27.15
N ASP A 515 1.65 1.46 -28.33
CA ASP A 515 1.26 0.83 -29.60
C ASP A 515 1.91 -0.55 -29.79
N ALA A 516 3.16 -0.70 -29.34
CA ALA A 516 3.89 -1.96 -29.40
C ALA A 516 3.28 -3.04 -28.48
N GLY A 517 2.92 -2.68 -27.24
CA GLY A 517 2.23 -3.57 -26.32
C GLY A 517 0.83 -3.96 -26.82
N LYS A 518 0.07 -3.00 -27.36
CA LYS A 518 -1.23 -3.25 -28.00
C LYS A 518 -1.11 -4.17 -29.21
N GLN A 519 -0.07 -4.01 -30.02
CA GLN A 519 0.18 -4.86 -31.19
C GLN A 519 0.51 -6.31 -30.77
N LEU A 520 1.37 -6.49 -29.76
CA LEU A 520 1.67 -7.80 -29.21
C LEU A 520 0.40 -8.47 -28.67
N LEU A 521 -0.39 -7.74 -27.87
CA LEU A 521 -1.65 -8.26 -27.35
C LEU A 521 -2.62 -8.64 -28.47
N ASN A 522 -2.82 -7.77 -29.47
CA ASN A 522 -3.68 -8.08 -30.62
C ASN A 522 -3.21 -9.33 -31.38
N THR A 523 -1.90 -9.58 -31.46
CA THR A 523 -1.37 -10.81 -32.06
C THR A 523 -1.68 -12.05 -31.20
N ILE A 524 -1.57 -11.95 -29.87
CA ILE A 524 -1.98 -13.02 -28.95
C ILE A 524 -3.47 -13.33 -29.08
N LEU A 525 -4.29 -12.30 -29.24
CA LEU A 525 -5.74 -12.39 -29.35
C LEU A 525 -6.24 -12.80 -30.75
N ASP A 526 -5.33 -13.04 -31.70
CA ASP A 526 -5.67 -13.36 -33.10
C ASP A 526 -6.56 -12.29 -33.77
N ARG A 527 -6.25 -11.01 -33.50
CA ARG A 527 -6.98 -9.88 -34.07
C ARG A 527 -6.30 -9.38 -35.35
N PRO A 528 -7.06 -8.98 -36.39
CA PRO A 528 -6.50 -8.52 -37.65
C PRO A 528 -5.65 -7.25 -37.47
N THR A 529 -4.45 -7.25 -38.07
CA THR A 529 -3.45 -6.17 -37.95
C THR A 529 -3.76 -4.90 -38.76
N THR A 530 -4.85 -4.86 -39.54
CA THR A 530 -5.11 -3.82 -40.56
C THR A 530 -5.93 -2.62 -40.09
N THR A 531 -6.41 -2.56 -38.84
CA THR A 531 -7.08 -1.35 -38.33
C THR A 531 -6.04 -0.30 -37.97
N THR A 532 -5.61 0.40 -39.01
CA THR A 532 -5.02 1.74 -38.89
C THR A 532 -6.00 2.55 -38.03
N THR A 533 -5.49 3.09 -36.92
CA THR A 533 -6.04 4.23 -36.17
C THR A 533 -7.11 4.99 -36.95
N THR A 534 -8.40 4.79 -36.64
CA THR A 534 -9.53 5.76 -36.69
C THR A 534 -10.96 5.21 -36.95
N THR A 535 -11.20 3.91 -37.11
CA THR A 535 -12.60 3.41 -37.17
C THR A 535 -12.78 2.12 -36.40
N THR A 536 -13.13 2.26 -35.12
CA THR A 536 -13.85 1.25 -34.33
C THR A 536 -15.33 1.39 -34.65
N THR A 537 -15.77 0.81 -35.77
CA THR A 537 -17.19 0.50 -35.88
C THR A 537 -17.47 -0.64 -34.91
N ASN A 538 -18.41 -0.41 -34.00
CA ASN A 538 -19.03 -1.39 -33.08
C ASN A 538 -19.78 -2.51 -33.82
N ASP A 539 -19.28 -2.90 -35.00
CA ASP A 539 -19.80 -4.04 -35.70
C ASP A 539 -19.27 -5.29 -34.99
N GLU A 540 -20.11 -5.82 -34.10
CA GLU A 540 -20.04 -7.19 -33.61
C GLU A 540 -19.90 -8.21 -34.76
N SER A 541 -20.07 -7.79 -36.03
CA SER A 541 -20.13 -8.66 -37.20
C SER A 541 -18.78 -9.02 -37.86
N GLU A 542 -17.64 -8.40 -37.52
CA GLU A 542 -16.39 -8.59 -38.30
C GLU A 542 -15.13 -9.08 -37.57
N GLY A 543 -15.12 -9.17 -36.23
CA GLY A 543 -13.91 -9.56 -35.47
C GLY A 543 -13.97 -10.97 -34.88
N GLY A 544 -13.22 -11.93 -35.46
CA GLY A 544 -12.87 -13.19 -34.77
C GLY A 544 -11.71 -13.03 -33.79
N GLY A 545 -11.38 -14.10 -33.05
CA GLY A 545 -10.23 -14.17 -32.17
C GLY A 545 -10.55 -14.60 -30.73
N LEU A 546 -9.55 -14.48 -29.85
CA LEU A 546 -9.65 -14.82 -28.43
C LEU A 546 -10.16 -13.64 -27.59
N PRO A 547 -10.84 -13.89 -26.46
CA PRO A 547 -11.31 -12.83 -25.58
C PRO A 547 -10.13 -12.05 -24.93
N PRO A 548 -10.32 -10.77 -24.53
CA PRO A 548 -11.56 -10.00 -24.65
C PRO A 548 -11.91 -9.69 -26.11
N GLN A 549 -13.20 -9.56 -26.45
CA GLN A 549 -13.64 -9.30 -27.83
C GLN A 549 -13.66 -7.80 -28.17
N GLN A 550 -13.91 -6.95 -27.17
CA GLN A 550 -13.93 -5.50 -27.31
C GLN A 550 -13.06 -4.87 -26.22
N ASN A 551 -12.61 -3.65 -26.47
CA ASN A 551 -12.09 -2.78 -25.41
C ASN A 551 -13.29 -2.06 -24.81
N LEU A 552 -13.73 -2.47 -23.63
CA LEU A 552 -15.04 -2.08 -23.09
C LEU A 552 -15.20 -0.57 -22.93
N ARG A 553 -14.09 0.18 -22.77
CA ARG A 553 -14.07 1.64 -22.58
C ARG A 553 -12.76 2.25 -23.08
N GLY A 554 -12.56 2.28 -24.41
CA GLY A 554 -11.41 2.96 -25.02
C GLY A 554 -11.46 4.48 -24.83
N TYR A 555 -10.33 5.12 -24.52
CA TYR A 555 -10.27 6.56 -24.30
C TYR A 555 -10.76 7.37 -25.53
N GLU A 556 -10.32 6.99 -26.73
CA GLU A 556 -10.64 7.71 -27.95
C GLU A 556 -12.14 7.68 -28.26
N GLU A 557 -12.78 6.51 -28.19
CA GLU A 557 -14.21 6.36 -28.47
C GLU A 557 -15.04 6.97 -27.36
N THR A 558 -14.78 6.56 -26.13
CA THR A 558 -15.62 6.92 -25.00
C THR A 558 -15.40 8.36 -24.55
N TRP A 559 -14.16 8.79 -24.31
CA TRP A 559 -13.92 10.13 -23.79
C TRP A 559 -13.98 11.20 -24.88
N LEU A 560 -13.27 11.02 -25.99
CA LEU A 560 -13.19 12.06 -27.03
C LEU A 560 -14.45 12.14 -27.89
N GLN A 561 -15.03 11.00 -28.29
CA GLN A 561 -16.21 10.99 -29.18
C GLN A 561 -17.52 11.08 -28.41
N GLU A 562 -17.81 10.12 -27.51
CA GLU A 562 -19.09 10.08 -26.79
C GLU A 562 -19.21 11.20 -25.76
N CYS A 563 -18.21 11.33 -24.88
CA CYS A 563 -18.23 12.30 -23.79
C CYS A 563 -17.74 13.71 -24.19
N ARG A 564 -17.26 13.88 -25.42
CA ARG A 564 -16.75 15.15 -25.98
C ARG A 564 -15.70 15.82 -25.08
N GLY A 565 -14.84 15.01 -24.48
CA GLY A 565 -13.76 15.45 -23.62
C GLY A 565 -12.55 15.93 -24.41
N GLU A 566 -11.60 16.56 -23.71
CA GLU A 566 -10.36 17.05 -24.30
C GLU A 566 -9.23 16.02 -24.24
N ASP A 567 -8.35 16.02 -25.25
CA ASP A 567 -7.17 15.16 -25.28
C ASP A 567 -6.00 15.82 -24.55
N THR A 568 -5.92 15.57 -23.24
CA THR A 568 -4.81 16.02 -22.40
C THR A 568 -4.29 14.87 -21.54
N PRO A 569 -2.99 14.88 -21.13
CA PRO A 569 -2.46 13.86 -20.23
C PRO A 569 -3.24 13.73 -18.92
N LEU A 570 -3.76 14.85 -18.39
CA LEU A 570 -4.57 14.86 -17.18
C LEU A 570 -5.96 14.23 -17.41
N ALA A 571 -6.57 14.45 -18.59
CA ALA A 571 -7.85 13.85 -18.95
C ALA A 571 -7.72 12.34 -19.17
N ARG A 572 -6.64 11.88 -19.83
CA ARG A 572 -6.29 10.45 -19.94
C ARG A 572 -6.13 9.82 -18.56
N ALA A 573 -5.35 10.44 -17.69
CA ALA A 573 -5.16 9.95 -16.32
C ALA A 573 -6.49 9.88 -15.54
N ALA A 574 -7.36 10.90 -15.63
CA ALA A 574 -8.66 10.87 -14.97
C ALA A 574 -9.58 9.77 -15.53
N PHE A 575 -9.62 9.62 -16.85
CA PHE A 575 -10.41 8.59 -17.52
C PHE A 575 -10.00 7.18 -17.08
N TYR A 576 -8.71 6.84 -17.15
CA TYR A 576 -8.26 5.51 -16.78
C TYR A 576 -8.41 5.25 -15.27
N GLN A 577 -8.19 6.24 -14.42
CA GLN A 577 -8.48 6.09 -12.98
C GLN A 577 -9.96 5.89 -12.69
N PHE A 578 -10.85 6.52 -13.45
CA PHE A 578 -12.28 6.27 -13.33
C PHE A 578 -12.62 4.84 -13.77
N THR A 579 -12.23 4.48 -14.99
CA THR A 579 -12.56 3.20 -15.62
C THR A 579 -12.13 1.99 -14.80
N SER A 580 -10.99 2.05 -14.10
CA SER A 580 -10.49 0.91 -13.32
C SER A 580 -10.86 0.94 -11.83
N ARG A 581 -11.68 1.89 -11.36
CA ARG A 581 -11.94 2.08 -9.91
C ARG A 581 -13.37 2.44 -9.54
N ASP A 582 -14.18 2.90 -10.49
CA ASP A 582 -15.54 3.29 -10.18
C ASP A 582 -16.40 2.08 -9.77
N GLU A 583 -17.28 2.28 -8.80
CA GLU A 583 -18.42 1.39 -8.60
C GLU A 583 -19.63 2.04 -9.27
N ASP A 584 -19.93 1.64 -10.51
CA ASP A 584 -21.12 2.04 -11.27
C ASP A 584 -21.40 3.55 -11.19
N THR A 585 -20.42 4.38 -11.60
CA THR A 585 -20.40 5.85 -11.55
C THR A 585 -19.95 6.52 -10.25
N LEU A 586 -19.57 5.75 -9.23
CA LEU A 586 -19.12 6.29 -7.94
C LEU A 586 -17.63 6.06 -7.71
N MET A 587 -16.87 7.15 -7.51
CA MET A 587 -15.51 7.06 -6.98
C MET A 587 -15.58 7.10 -5.46
N VAL A 588 -15.40 5.95 -4.82
CA VAL A 588 -15.62 5.75 -3.39
C VAL A 588 -14.26 5.61 -2.68
N PRO A 589 -13.79 6.65 -1.96
CA PRO A 589 -12.56 6.56 -1.20
C PRO A 589 -12.59 5.39 -0.22
N PHE A 590 -11.42 4.83 0.09
CA PHE A 590 -11.23 3.61 0.90
C PHE A 590 -11.73 2.35 0.20
N TYR A 591 -12.94 2.31 -0.35
CA TYR A 591 -13.47 1.14 -1.05
C TYR A 591 -12.57 0.73 -2.22
N ASP A 592 -12.30 1.67 -3.14
CA ASP A 592 -11.51 1.45 -4.36
C ASP A 592 -10.00 1.24 -4.14
N MET A 593 -9.56 1.17 -2.89
CA MET A 593 -8.19 0.86 -2.50
C MET A 593 -7.98 -0.64 -2.24
N HIS A 594 -9.07 -1.42 -2.18
CA HIS A 594 -9.03 -2.85 -1.89
C HIS A 594 -8.90 -3.66 -3.16
N ASN A 595 -8.11 -4.74 -3.09
CA ASN A 595 -7.91 -5.62 -4.22
C ASN A 595 -9.10 -6.56 -4.45
N HIS A 596 -9.18 -7.03 -5.70
CA HIS A 596 -10.13 -8.00 -6.17
C HIS A 596 -9.82 -9.43 -5.66
N SER A 597 -10.85 -10.19 -5.28
CA SER A 597 -10.81 -11.66 -5.24
C SER A 597 -12.21 -12.24 -5.25
N ASN A 598 -12.45 -13.27 -6.07
CA ASN A 598 -13.65 -14.10 -6.01
C ASN A 598 -13.41 -15.45 -5.29
N ASP A 599 -12.17 -15.76 -4.88
CA ASP A 599 -11.86 -16.93 -4.03
C ASP A 599 -12.67 -16.85 -2.72
N PRO A 600 -13.55 -17.83 -2.41
CA PRO A 600 -14.36 -17.83 -1.21
C PRO A 600 -13.53 -17.88 0.09
N LYS A 601 -12.28 -18.36 0.02
CA LYS A 601 -11.33 -18.35 1.16
C LYS A 601 -10.78 -16.94 1.41
N LYS A 602 -10.65 -16.09 0.38
CA LYS A 602 -10.06 -14.74 0.49
C LYS A 602 -11.12 -13.63 0.58
N LEU A 603 -12.19 -13.71 -0.21
CA LEU A 603 -13.22 -12.68 -0.22
C LEU A 603 -13.84 -12.56 1.16
N ASN A 604 -13.85 -11.33 1.69
CA ASN A 604 -14.27 -11.09 3.06
C ASN A 604 -15.15 -9.85 3.22
N THR A 605 -15.53 -9.19 2.12
CA THR A 605 -16.47 -8.07 2.15
C THR A 605 -17.49 -8.07 1.03
N ILE A 606 -18.54 -7.27 1.22
CA ILE A 606 -19.61 -7.00 0.25
C ILE A 606 -19.98 -5.52 0.27
N SER A 607 -20.17 -4.93 -0.92
CA SER A 607 -20.57 -3.53 -1.10
C SER A 607 -22.08 -3.36 -1.35
N TYR A 608 -22.64 -2.25 -0.87
CA TYR A 608 -23.98 -1.77 -1.19
C TYR A 608 -23.95 -0.31 -1.60
N LYS A 609 -24.36 -0.04 -2.84
CA LYS A 609 -24.50 1.30 -3.39
C LYS A 609 -25.63 2.08 -2.69
N PRO A 610 -25.52 3.41 -2.59
CA PRO A 610 -26.61 4.26 -2.13
C PRO A 610 -27.86 4.08 -3.02
N LYS A 611 -29.04 3.82 -2.43
CA LYS A 611 -30.30 3.76 -3.21
C LYS A 611 -30.71 5.12 -3.81
N LYS A 612 -30.22 6.22 -3.24
CA LYS A 612 -30.49 7.60 -3.68
C LYS A 612 -29.40 8.54 -3.17
N LYS A 613 -29.31 9.73 -3.76
CA LYS A 613 -28.41 10.81 -3.34
C LYS A 613 -28.51 11.09 -1.84
N GLY A 614 -27.37 11.28 -1.19
CA GLY A 614 -27.25 11.55 0.26
C GLY A 614 -27.38 10.32 1.17
N ARG A 615 -27.51 9.11 0.62
CA ARG A 615 -27.38 7.86 1.40
C ARG A 615 -25.92 7.36 1.38
N PRO A 616 -25.48 6.66 2.43
CA PRO A 616 -24.11 6.13 2.50
C PRO A 616 -23.90 4.98 1.51
N PHE A 617 -22.68 4.88 0.99
CA PHE A 617 -22.15 3.63 0.47
C PHE A 617 -21.76 2.74 1.66
N VAL A 618 -22.04 1.45 1.60
CA VAL A 618 -21.76 0.52 2.70
C VAL A 618 -20.84 -0.59 2.21
N LEU A 619 -19.65 -0.71 2.81
CA LEU A 619 -18.80 -1.88 2.70
C LEU A 619 -18.93 -2.69 3.99
N ARG A 620 -19.31 -3.96 3.88
CA ARG A 620 -19.61 -4.82 5.02
C ARG A 620 -18.74 -6.07 4.97
N ALA A 621 -18.17 -6.47 6.10
CA ALA A 621 -17.52 -7.77 6.22
C ALA A 621 -18.56 -8.91 6.15
N ILE A 622 -18.29 -9.94 5.35
CA ILE A 622 -19.15 -11.14 5.23
C ILE A 622 -18.67 -12.31 6.09
N ARG A 623 -17.46 -12.21 6.63
CA ARG A 623 -16.89 -13.11 7.64
C ARG A 623 -15.94 -12.35 8.54
N ASP A 624 -15.46 -12.99 9.60
CA ASP A 624 -14.40 -12.43 10.43
C ASP A 624 -13.12 -12.22 9.60
N ILE A 625 -12.45 -11.09 9.85
CA ILE A 625 -11.19 -10.70 9.18
C ILE A 625 -10.11 -10.64 10.26
N ALA A 626 -9.07 -11.46 10.13
CA ALA A 626 -8.01 -11.55 11.13
C ALA A 626 -7.09 -10.30 11.11
N PRO A 627 -6.46 -9.92 12.23
CA PRO A 627 -5.46 -8.86 12.24
C PRO A 627 -4.33 -9.14 11.25
N GLY A 628 -4.10 -8.21 10.32
CA GLY A 628 -3.09 -8.34 9.25
C GLY A 628 -3.59 -9.05 7.98
N GLU A 629 -4.80 -9.59 7.99
CA GLU A 629 -5.45 -10.10 6.78
C GLU A 629 -5.85 -8.94 5.86
N GLN A 630 -5.64 -9.11 4.55
CA GLN A 630 -6.06 -8.14 3.55
C GLN A 630 -7.58 -8.14 3.41
N ILE A 631 -8.16 -6.95 3.34
CA ILE A 631 -9.57 -6.78 2.97
C ILE A 631 -9.68 -6.95 1.44
N TYR A 632 -10.49 -7.90 1.01
CA TYR A 632 -10.78 -8.17 -0.40
C TYR A 632 -12.20 -7.77 -0.72
N ILE A 633 -12.37 -7.10 -1.86
CA ILE A 633 -13.65 -6.84 -2.50
C ILE A 633 -13.74 -7.68 -3.76
N SER A 634 -14.95 -7.83 -4.29
CA SER A 634 -15.15 -8.39 -5.62
C SER A 634 -15.57 -7.27 -6.58
N TYR A 635 -14.94 -7.25 -7.75
CA TYR A 635 -15.12 -6.26 -8.84
C TYR A 635 -16.15 -6.76 -9.84
N ASN A 636 -16.17 -8.08 -10.06
CA ASN A 636 -17.10 -8.81 -10.89
C ASN A 636 -17.85 -9.85 -10.04
N ARG A 637 -19.17 -9.74 -10.04
CA ARG A 637 -20.10 -10.58 -9.29
C ARG A 637 -21.15 -11.12 -10.24
N CYS A 638 -21.94 -12.09 -9.77
CA CYS A 638 -23.15 -12.49 -10.48
C CYS A 638 -22.91 -13.10 -11.87
N HIS A 639 -21.77 -13.75 -12.05
CA HIS A 639 -21.51 -14.72 -13.12
C HIS A 639 -21.50 -16.14 -12.54
N ARG A 640 -21.29 -17.17 -13.37
CA ARG A 640 -21.38 -18.57 -12.96
C ARG A 640 -20.43 -18.98 -11.84
N CYS A 641 -19.22 -18.42 -11.84
CA CYS A 641 -18.28 -18.64 -10.73
C CYS A 641 -18.60 -17.90 -9.42
N TRP A 642 -19.74 -17.21 -9.34
CA TRP A 642 -20.10 -16.49 -8.13
C TRP A 642 -20.60 -17.48 -7.06
N PHE A 643 -19.79 -17.67 -6.02
CA PHE A 643 -20.00 -18.66 -4.95
C PHE A 643 -21.29 -18.48 -4.14
N ASP A 644 -21.91 -17.30 -4.13
CA ASP A 644 -23.15 -17.04 -3.38
C ASP A 644 -24.37 -17.07 -4.32
N GLU A 645 -24.85 -18.28 -4.62
CA GLU A 645 -26.02 -18.56 -5.46
C GLU A 645 -27.35 -18.10 -4.83
N GLU A 646 -27.40 -17.92 -3.50
CA GLU A 646 -28.59 -17.44 -2.78
C GLU A 646 -28.73 -15.91 -2.83
N TYR A 647 -27.70 -15.21 -3.33
CA TYR A 647 -27.66 -13.75 -3.36
C TYR A 647 -28.68 -13.13 -4.33
N THR A 648 -29.85 -12.79 -3.78
CA THR A 648 -30.91 -12.07 -4.49
C THR A 648 -30.63 -10.56 -4.55
N GLY A 649 -29.71 -10.12 -5.43
CA GLY A 649 -29.36 -8.69 -5.42
C GLY A 649 -28.26 -8.19 -6.34
N CYS A 650 -28.10 -8.75 -7.53
CA CYS A 650 -27.18 -8.28 -8.58
C CYS A 650 -27.61 -6.93 -9.16
N THR A 651 -27.57 -5.89 -8.31
CA THR A 651 -27.95 -4.51 -8.62
C THR A 651 -26.75 -3.67 -9.05
N SER A 652 -25.57 -4.28 -9.18
CA SER A 652 -24.38 -3.72 -9.82
C SER A 652 -24.16 -4.36 -11.18
N TYR A 653 -23.63 -3.61 -12.16
CA TYR A 653 -23.30 -4.13 -13.48
C TYR A 653 -21.92 -4.82 -13.45
N SER A 654 -21.80 -5.84 -12.61
CA SER A 654 -20.54 -6.51 -12.31
C SER A 654 -20.40 -7.85 -13.04
N HIS A 655 -21.09 -8.10 -14.14
CA HIS A 655 -21.10 -9.40 -14.84
C HIS A 655 -19.85 -9.68 -15.71
N TYR A 656 -18.74 -8.99 -15.44
CA TYR A 656 -17.48 -9.15 -16.16
C TYR A 656 -16.92 -10.56 -15.97
N GLY A 657 -16.42 -11.15 -17.06
CA GLY A 657 -15.55 -12.31 -16.98
C GLY A 657 -14.09 -11.90 -16.79
N THR A 658 -13.22 -12.89 -16.69
CA THR A 658 -11.77 -12.77 -16.53
C THR A 658 -11.14 -11.92 -17.62
N SER A 659 -11.63 -12.04 -18.85
CA SER A 659 -11.17 -11.24 -19.98
C SER A 659 -11.48 -9.76 -19.84
N GLU A 660 -12.68 -9.43 -19.34
CA GLU A 660 -13.10 -8.06 -19.08
C GLU A 660 -12.40 -7.50 -17.85
N VAL A 661 -12.11 -8.34 -16.84
CA VAL A 661 -11.28 -7.93 -15.70
C VAL A 661 -9.87 -7.55 -16.15
N PHE A 662 -9.28 -8.34 -17.06
CA PHE A 662 -8.01 -8.01 -17.68
C PHE A 662 -8.06 -6.72 -18.49
N ASP A 663 -9.08 -6.54 -19.34
CA ASP A 663 -9.24 -5.36 -20.19
C ASP A 663 -9.44 -4.06 -19.40
N VAL A 664 -10.21 -4.09 -18.31
CA VAL A 664 -10.61 -2.89 -17.54
C VAL A 664 -9.68 -2.60 -16.37
N PHE A 665 -9.15 -3.63 -15.70
CA PHE A 665 -8.35 -3.47 -14.48
C PHE A 665 -6.87 -3.84 -14.66
N GLY A 666 -6.50 -4.47 -15.78
CA GLY A 666 -5.10 -4.71 -16.14
C GLY A 666 -4.45 -5.87 -15.40
N PHE A 667 -5.21 -6.84 -14.89
CA PHE A 667 -4.70 -8.05 -14.27
C PHE A 667 -5.56 -9.26 -14.63
N VAL A 668 -4.98 -10.46 -14.54
CA VAL A 668 -5.71 -11.72 -14.70
C VAL A 668 -6.21 -12.18 -13.33
N GLU A 669 -7.50 -12.47 -13.22
CA GLU A 669 -8.05 -13.02 -11.98
C GLU A 669 -7.28 -14.28 -11.53
N ASP A 670 -7.09 -14.42 -10.22
CA ASP A 670 -6.83 -15.73 -9.64
C ASP A 670 -8.12 -16.56 -9.71
N PHE A 671 -8.14 -17.77 -9.19
CA PHE A 671 -9.34 -18.60 -9.24
C PHE A 671 -10.42 -18.14 -8.23
N PRO A 672 -11.71 -18.27 -8.58
CA PRO A 672 -12.23 -18.81 -9.84
C PRO A 672 -12.23 -17.77 -10.97
N GLN A 673 -12.08 -18.25 -12.21
CA GLN A 673 -12.05 -17.47 -13.43
C GLN A 673 -13.30 -17.76 -14.28
N MET A 674 -14.03 -16.71 -14.68
CA MET A 674 -15.15 -16.84 -15.64
C MET A 674 -14.67 -16.50 -17.05
N TRP A 675 -14.87 -17.37 -18.02
CA TRP A 675 -14.45 -17.15 -19.40
C TRP A 675 -15.64 -17.12 -20.36
N LYS A 676 -15.55 -16.27 -21.40
CA LYS A 676 -16.55 -16.12 -22.46
C LYS A 676 -15.86 -16.11 -23.82
N PHE A 677 -15.95 -17.21 -24.55
CA PHE A 677 -15.32 -17.38 -25.85
C PHE A 677 -16.36 -17.25 -26.95
N ARG A 678 -16.22 -16.21 -27.78
CA ARG A 678 -17.00 -16.03 -29.00
C ARG A 678 -16.24 -16.65 -30.17
N MET A 679 -16.79 -17.72 -30.74
CA MET A 679 -16.10 -18.58 -31.70
C MET A 679 -16.86 -18.64 -33.00
N ASN A 680 -16.14 -18.58 -34.11
CA ASN A 680 -16.70 -18.87 -35.42
C ASN A 680 -16.75 -20.40 -35.58
N VAL A 681 -17.96 -20.95 -35.73
CA VAL A 681 -18.24 -22.39 -35.82
C VAL A 681 -18.73 -22.78 -37.23
N ASP A 682 -18.43 -21.99 -38.24
CA ASP A 682 -18.69 -22.39 -39.62
C ASP A 682 -17.78 -23.55 -40.05
N ASP A 683 -18.38 -24.61 -40.60
CA ASP A 683 -17.67 -25.60 -41.39
C ASP A 683 -17.22 -25.01 -42.74
N GLU A 684 -16.03 -25.39 -43.19
CA GLU A 684 -15.19 -24.80 -44.26
C GLU A 684 -15.80 -24.68 -45.68
N GLU A 685 -17.10 -24.92 -45.88
CA GLU A 685 -17.82 -24.64 -47.13
C GLU A 685 -18.86 -23.51 -46.94
N GLN A 686 -18.38 -22.27 -46.77
CA GLN A 686 -19.26 -21.11 -46.83
C GLN A 686 -19.82 -20.93 -48.27
N GLU A 687 -21.11 -21.20 -48.42
CA GLU A 687 -21.88 -20.73 -49.58
C GLU A 687 -21.72 -19.21 -49.74
N PRO A 688 -21.42 -18.68 -50.94
CA PRO A 688 -21.20 -17.26 -51.15
C PRO A 688 -22.39 -16.40 -50.67
N GLY A 689 -22.18 -15.59 -49.62
CA GLY A 689 -23.16 -14.67 -49.08
C GLY A 689 -23.90 -15.12 -47.82
N ARG A 690 -23.56 -16.28 -47.22
CA ARG A 690 -24.03 -16.65 -45.86
C ARG A 690 -23.19 -15.92 -44.80
N PRO A 691 -23.80 -15.26 -43.79
CA PRO A 691 -23.06 -14.65 -42.68
C PRO A 691 -22.44 -15.73 -41.79
N PRO A 692 -21.29 -15.45 -41.14
CA PRO A 692 -20.63 -16.44 -40.32
C PRO A 692 -21.46 -16.87 -39.11
N GLN A 693 -21.42 -18.16 -38.78
CA GLN A 693 -22.08 -18.71 -37.61
C GLN A 693 -21.18 -18.55 -36.39
N TRP A 694 -21.68 -17.83 -35.39
CA TRP A 694 -20.97 -17.59 -34.14
C TRP A 694 -21.64 -18.34 -33.00
N ASP A 695 -20.80 -18.85 -32.11
CA ASP A 695 -21.21 -19.49 -30.86
C ASP A 695 -20.50 -18.85 -29.67
N GLU A 696 -21.13 -18.89 -28.49
CA GLU A 696 -20.62 -18.29 -27.25
C GLU A 696 -20.45 -19.35 -26.17
N LEU A 697 -19.22 -19.86 -26.03
CA LEU A 697 -18.91 -20.80 -24.96
C LEU A 697 -18.54 -20.05 -23.68
N ASN A 698 -19.41 -20.19 -22.69
CA ASN A 698 -19.22 -19.66 -21.35
C ASN A 698 -18.80 -20.79 -20.41
N PHE A 699 -17.80 -20.56 -19.57
CA PHE A 699 -17.45 -21.53 -18.54
C PHE A 699 -16.79 -20.91 -17.33
N CYS A 700 -17.04 -21.53 -16.18
CA CYS A 700 -16.30 -21.28 -14.97
C CYS A 700 -15.11 -22.22 -14.86
N LEU A 701 -13.95 -21.69 -14.46
CA LEU A 701 -12.73 -22.44 -14.18
C LEU A 701 -12.32 -22.19 -12.72
N GLU A 702 -12.22 -23.24 -11.93
CA GLU A 702 -11.90 -23.17 -10.50
C GLU A 702 -10.87 -24.22 -10.09
N LYS A 703 -10.28 -24.06 -8.90
CA LYS A 703 -9.45 -25.10 -8.28
C LYS A 703 -10.34 -26.10 -7.57
N ALA A 704 -10.00 -27.38 -7.64
CA ALA A 704 -10.70 -28.41 -6.88
C ALA A 704 -10.63 -28.12 -5.37
N GLU A 705 -11.72 -28.37 -4.64
CA GLU A 705 -11.81 -28.02 -3.20
C GLU A 705 -10.72 -28.67 -2.35
N ASP A 706 -10.35 -29.90 -2.71
CA ASP A 706 -9.40 -30.76 -1.99
C ASP A 706 -7.97 -30.72 -2.56
N ASP A 707 -7.77 -30.15 -3.76
CA ASP A 707 -6.48 -30.12 -4.43
C ASP A 707 -6.30 -28.86 -5.30
N ASP A 708 -5.44 -27.95 -4.84
CA ASP A 708 -5.08 -26.72 -5.56
C ASP A 708 -4.33 -26.99 -6.88
N MET A 709 -3.94 -28.23 -7.18
CA MET A 709 -3.30 -28.63 -8.45
C MET A 709 -4.30 -29.03 -9.54
N HIS A 710 -5.53 -29.39 -9.18
CA HIS A 710 -6.54 -29.81 -10.15
C HIS A 710 -7.50 -28.68 -10.48
N LEU A 711 -7.79 -28.52 -11.78
CA LEU A 711 -8.73 -27.53 -12.29
C LEU A 711 -10.07 -28.20 -12.61
N VAL A 712 -11.15 -27.55 -12.21
CA VAL A 712 -12.53 -27.97 -12.47
C VAL A 712 -13.17 -26.95 -13.41
N VAL A 713 -13.87 -27.45 -14.44
CA VAL A 713 -14.59 -26.64 -15.41
C VAL A 713 -16.08 -26.91 -15.29
N SER A 714 -16.86 -25.84 -15.24
CA SER A 714 -18.32 -25.87 -15.24
C SER A 714 -18.86 -25.01 -16.37
N PHE A 715 -19.34 -25.63 -17.45
CA PHE A 715 -19.86 -24.92 -18.62
C PHE A 715 -21.23 -24.25 -18.40
N GLY A 716 -21.49 -23.21 -19.19
CA GLY A 716 -22.70 -22.40 -19.23
C GLY A 716 -22.59 -21.07 -18.47
N ASP A 717 -23.72 -20.37 -18.37
CA ASP A 717 -23.90 -19.16 -17.58
C ASP A 717 -24.81 -19.39 -16.34
N ASN A 718 -25.31 -18.32 -15.73
CA ASN A 718 -26.22 -18.37 -14.56
C ASN A 718 -27.69 -18.65 -14.92
N TYR A 719 -28.05 -18.60 -16.20
CA TYR A 719 -29.44 -18.64 -16.69
C TYR A 719 -29.77 -19.93 -17.44
N VAL A 720 -28.78 -20.74 -17.78
CA VAL A 720 -28.96 -22.05 -18.43
C VAL A 720 -28.99 -23.18 -17.38
N THR A 721 -30.10 -23.92 -17.35
CA THR A 721 -30.42 -24.94 -16.31
C THR A 721 -29.87 -26.35 -16.60
N LYS A 722 -29.16 -26.54 -17.71
CA LYS A 722 -28.44 -27.78 -18.07
C LYS A 722 -27.18 -27.44 -18.87
N GLY A 723 -26.05 -28.00 -18.44
CA GLY A 723 -24.70 -27.75 -18.96
C GLY A 723 -24.67 -27.56 -20.47
N GLU A 724 -24.32 -26.33 -20.85
CA GLU A 724 -24.02 -25.96 -22.23
C GLU A 724 -22.65 -26.56 -22.56
N GLU A 725 -22.63 -27.85 -22.86
CA GLU A 725 -21.40 -28.53 -23.28
C GLU A 725 -20.93 -27.95 -24.62
N PRO A 726 -19.62 -27.77 -24.82
CA PRO A 726 -19.08 -27.31 -26.10
C PRO A 726 -19.42 -28.30 -27.22
N SER A 727 -19.73 -27.76 -28.40
CA SER A 727 -19.86 -28.52 -29.64
C SER A 727 -18.50 -29.02 -30.15
N GLU A 728 -18.51 -29.95 -31.11
CA GLU A 728 -17.28 -30.44 -31.76
C GLU A 728 -16.54 -29.30 -32.46
N GLU A 729 -17.28 -28.37 -33.07
CA GLU A 729 -16.78 -27.18 -33.74
C GLU A 729 -16.12 -26.20 -32.75
N ASN A 730 -16.69 -26.05 -31.54
CA ASN A 730 -16.02 -25.28 -30.48
C ASN A 730 -14.68 -25.91 -30.09
N VAL A 731 -14.64 -27.23 -29.90
CA VAL A 731 -13.41 -27.94 -29.50
C VAL A 731 -12.35 -27.86 -30.59
N LYS A 732 -12.75 -27.94 -31.87
CA LYS A 732 -11.85 -27.73 -33.03
C LYS A 732 -11.26 -26.31 -33.00
N TYR A 733 -12.09 -25.28 -32.87
CA TYR A 733 -11.63 -23.88 -32.79
C TYR A 733 -10.64 -23.67 -31.63
N LEU A 734 -10.97 -24.19 -30.44
CA LEU A 734 -10.12 -24.11 -29.25
C LEU A 734 -8.76 -24.80 -29.47
N ALA A 735 -8.76 -25.97 -30.10
CA ALA A 735 -7.53 -26.71 -30.43
C ALA A 735 -6.63 -25.92 -31.39
N GLU A 736 -7.21 -25.33 -32.44
CA GLU A 736 -6.49 -24.50 -33.41
C GLU A 736 -5.85 -23.27 -32.73
N GLN A 737 -6.60 -22.59 -31.86
CA GLN A 737 -6.08 -21.44 -31.11
C GLN A 737 -4.99 -21.85 -30.11
N LEU A 738 -5.08 -23.03 -29.49
CA LEU A 738 -4.05 -23.55 -28.58
C LEU A 738 -2.72 -23.80 -29.32
N ILE A 739 -2.78 -24.43 -30.49
CA ILE A 739 -1.60 -24.64 -31.36
C ILE A 739 -1.00 -23.30 -31.76
N ARG A 740 -1.83 -22.37 -32.22
CA ARG A 740 -1.40 -21.03 -32.63
C ARG A 740 -0.73 -20.27 -31.48
N LEU A 741 -1.26 -20.36 -30.26
CA LEU A 741 -0.68 -19.70 -29.08
C LEU A 741 0.67 -20.31 -28.69
N ASP A 742 0.83 -21.63 -28.78
CA ASP A 742 2.10 -22.31 -28.53
C ASP A 742 3.18 -21.92 -29.57
N GLU A 743 2.82 -21.86 -30.86
CA GLU A 743 3.71 -21.38 -31.91
C GLU A 743 4.11 -19.91 -31.72
N LEU A 744 3.15 -19.07 -31.29
CA LEU A 744 3.38 -17.67 -30.98
C LEU A 744 4.36 -17.51 -29.81
N GLU A 745 4.19 -18.31 -28.75
CA GLU A 745 5.10 -18.31 -27.61
C GLU A 745 6.54 -18.65 -28.04
N LYS A 746 6.69 -19.74 -28.79
CA LYS A 746 8.01 -20.20 -29.29
C LYS A 746 8.70 -19.16 -30.17
N SER A 747 7.94 -18.45 -30.99
CA SER A 747 8.48 -17.50 -31.96
C SER A 747 8.75 -16.12 -31.36
N MET A 748 7.89 -15.62 -30.45
CA MET A 748 7.93 -14.23 -30.01
C MET A 748 8.37 -14.05 -28.55
N LYS A 749 8.12 -14.99 -27.62
CA LYS A 749 8.40 -14.79 -26.18
C LYS A 749 9.90 -14.67 -25.86
N SER A 750 10.77 -15.14 -26.74
CA SER A 750 12.23 -15.00 -26.60
C SER A 750 12.82 -13.87 -27.45
N ASP A 751 11.98 -13.10 -28.16
CA ASP A 751 12.42 -11.97 -28.99
C ASP A 751 12.81 -10.77 -28.12
N GLY A 752 14.10 -10.71 -27.77
CA GLY A 752 14.67 -9.61 -27.00
C GLY A 752 14.74 -8.26 -27.74
N VAL A 753 14.48 -8.22 -29.05
CA VAL A 753 14.33 -6.97 -29.81
C VAL A 753 12.92 -6.44 -29.65
N LEU A 754 11.91 -7.29 -29.87
CA LEU A 754 10.51 -6.95 -29.63
C LEU A 754 10.26 -6.57 -28.18
N MET A 755 10.79 -7.33 -27.21
CA MET A 755 10.64 -7.02 -25.78
C MET A 755 11.10 -5.60 -25.42
N LYS A 756 12.08 -5.04 -26.13
CA LYS A 756 12.61 -3.69 -25.86
C LYS A 756 11.76 -2.56 -26.44
N THR A 757 10.73 -2.87 -27.24
CA THR A 757 9.87 -1.83 -27.85
C THR A 757 8.74 -1.37 -26.93
N MET A 758 8.54 -2.04 -25.79
CA MET A 758 7.49 -1.76 -24.82
C MET A 758 8.02 -1.80 -23.36
N PRO A 759 7.31 -1.19 -22.40
CA PRO A 759 7.60 -1.37 -20.98
C PRO A 759 7.54 -2.84 -20.55
N SER A 760 8.40 -3.24 -19.60
CA SER A 760 8.46 -4.63 -19.12
C SER A 760 7.13 -5.14 -18.58
N TYR A 761 6.35 -4.27 -17.93
CA TYR A 761 5.02 -4.61 -17.44
C TYR A 761 4.06 -5.03 -18.57
N GLU A 762 4.06 -4.31 -19.69
CA GLU A 762 3.18 -4.65 -20.83
C GLU A 762 3.56 -6.01 -21.41
N TRP A 763 4.87 -6.27 -21.55
CA TRP A 763 5.40 -7.56 -21.99
C TRP A 763 5.00 -8.70 -21.03
N ASP A 764 5.31 -8.55 -19.74
CA ASP A 764 5.07 -9.57 -18.73
C ASP A 764 3.58 -9.87 -18.59
N MET A 765 2.73 -8.83 -18.65
CA MET A 765 1.29 -8.99 -18.51
C MET A 765 0.66 -9.60 -19.77
N ALA A 766 1.12 -9.24 -20.97
CA ALA A 766 0.68 -9.86 -22.21
C ALA A 766 0.96 -11.39 -22.20
N TRP A 767 2.15 -11.80 -21.76
CA TRP A 767 2.50 -13.21 -21.64
C TRP A 767 1.81 -13.90 -20.46
N THR A 768 1.50 -13.18 -19.38
CA THR A 768 0.68 -13.72 -18.29
C THR A 768 -0.74 -14.02 -18.79
N TYR A 769 -1.32 -13.11 -19.58
CA TYR A 769 -2.64 -13.32 -20.18
C TYR A 769 -2.64 -14.44 -21.22
N HIS A 770 -1.59 -14.54 -22.05
CA HIS A 770 -1.37 -15.69 -22.94
C HIS A 770 -1.42 -17.03 -22.19
N GLN A 771 -0.72 -17.15 -21.06
CA GLN A 771 -0.74 -18.39 -20.26
C GLN A 771 -2.11 -18.68 -19.64
N ALA A 772 -2.85 -17.64 -19.25
CA ALA A 772 -4.21 -17.77 -18.76
C ALA A 772 -5.13 -18.31 -19.85
N LEU A 773 -5.04 -17.78 -21.07
CA LEU A 773 -5.77 -18.29 -22.25
C LEU A 773 -5.41 -19.74 -22.56
N MET A 774 -4.11 -20.08 -22.62
CA MET A 774 -3.65 -21.45 -22.83
C MET A 774 -4.25 -22.43 -21.80
N THR A 775 -4.23 -22.02 -20.54
CA THR A 775 -4.74 -22.80 -19.41
C THR A 775 -6.25 -22.98 -19.50
N SER A 776 -7.00 -21.90 -19.74
CA SER A 776 -8.45 -21.94 -19.82
C SER A 776 -8.93 -22.75 -21.02
N ILE A 777 -8.27 -22.61 -22.17
CA ILE A 777 -8.57 -23.37 -23.39
C ILE A 777 -8.30 -24.86 -23.15
N SER A 778 -7.13 -25.21 -22.61
CA SER A 778 -6.76 -26.60 -22.34
C SER A 778 -7.73 -27.25 -21.35
N ALA A 779 -8.08 -26.56 -20.27
CA ALA A 779 -9.01 -27.08 -19.27
C ALA A 779 -10.41 -27.28 -19.85
N ALA A 780 -10.93 -26.34 -20.63
CA ALA A 780 -12.22 -26.46 -21.30
C ALA A 780 -12.24 -27.64 -22.29
N MET A 781 -11.19 -27.82 -23.09
CA MET A 781 -11.09 -28.96 -24.01
C MET A 781 -11.08 -30.29 -23.26
N LEU A 782 -10.30 -30.42 -22.19
CA LEU A 782 -10.24 -31.65 -21.38
C LEU A 782 -11.59 -31.96 -20.73
N ALA A 783 -12.31 -30.94 -20.27
CA ALA A 783 -13.62 -31.10 -19.63
C ALA A 783 -14.74 -31.45 -20.62
N SER A 784 -14.61 -31.08 -21.90
CA SER A 784 -15.63 -31.32 -22.93
C SER A 784 -15.95 -32.79 -23.20
N GLY A 785 -15.04 -33.70 -22.86
CA GLY A 785 -15.16 -35.12 -23.17
C GLY A 785 -15.01 -35.48 -24.66
N TYR A 786 -14.85 -34.50 -25.56
CA TYR A 786 -14.46 -34.73 -26.95
C TYR A 786 -12.95 -34.98 -27.01
N LEU A 787 -12.56 -36.26 -27.03
CA LEU A 787 -11.24 -36.64 -27.53
C LEU A 787 -11.25 -36.45 -29.06
N PRO A 788 -10.18 -35.91 -29.69
CA PRO A 788 -10.08 -35.90 -31.14
C PRO A 788 -10.31 -37.33 -31.63
N SER A 789 -11.36 -37.55 -32.42
CA SER A 789 -11.80 -38.88 -32.82
C SER A 789 -10.69 -39.58 -33.61
N GLU A 790 -10.30 -40.77 -33.15
CA GLU A 790 -9.78 -41.80 -34.06
C GLU A 790 -10.96 -42.15 -34.98
N ASP A 791 -10.87 -41.80 -36.26
CA ASP A 791 -11.89 -42.11 -37.25
C ASP A 791 -12.29 -43.60 -37.16
N ASN A 792 -13.58 -43.81 -36.87
CA ASN A 792 -14.24 -45.10 -36.94
C ASN A 792 -14.20 -45.62 -38.38
N ASP A 793 -13.29 -46.55 -38.67
CA ASP A 793 -13.58 -47.61 -39.62
C ASP A 793 -13.24 -48.99 -39.05
N SER A 794 -14.24 -49.86 -39.12
CA SER A 794 -14.30 -51.27 -38.73
C SER A 794 -14.24 -51.61 -37.22
N GLY A 795 -15.40 -51.98 -36.69
CA GLY A 795 -15.60 -52.26 -35.27
C GLY A 795 -15.17 -53.64 -34.77
N ALA A 796 -15.08 -53.75 -33.44
CA ALA A 796 -15.43 -54.92 -32.64
C ALA A 796 -15.24 -54.58 -31.15
N ASP A 797 -16.27 -54.90 -30.36
CA ASP A 797 -16.30 -55.27 -28.94
C ASP A 797 -15.58 -54.45 -27.84
N SER A 798 -16.41 -54.14 -26.85
CA SER A 798 -16.14 -53.69 -25.49
C SER A 798 -14.92 -54.32 -24.80
N ILE A 799 -14.15 -53.53 -24.05
CA ILE A 799 -13.81 -53.75 -22.62
C ILE A 799 -13.53 -52.37 -21.99
N GLY A 800 -14.19 -52.07 -20.86
CA GLY A 800 -14.02 -50.83 -20.12
C GLY A 800 -12.79 -50.78 -19.20
N GLY A 801 -12.51 -49.58 -18.70
CA GLY A 801 -11.60 -49.34 -17.57
C GLY A 801 -10.54 -48.29 -17.89
N GLY A 802 -10.63 -47.12 -17.23
CA GLY A 802 -9.60 -46.08 -17.30
C GLY A 802 -10.14 -44.66 -17.16
N ARG A 803 -10.92 -44.38 -16.11
CA ARG A 803 -11.01 -43.03 -15.53
C ARG A 803 -10.09 -43.06 -14.33
N ASP A 804 -8.90 -42.50 -14.48
CA ASP A 804 -8.04 -41.94 -13.44
C ASP A 804 -6.69 -41.63 -14.10
N GLU A 805 -6.15 -40.46 -13.78
CA GLU A 805 -4.92 -39.84 -14.31
C GLU A 805 -5.06 -39.05 -15.62
N LEU A 806 -5.46 -37.78 -15.48
CA LEU A 806 -4.83 -36.63 -16.16
C LEU A 806 -5.07 -35.35 -15.35
#